data_AF-A0A1S2N7B7-F1
#
_entry.id   AF-A0A1S2N7B7-F1
#
_cell.length_a   1.000
_cell.length_b   1.000
_cell.length_c   1.000
_cell.angle_alpha   90.00
_cell.angle_beta   90.00
_cell.angle_gamma   90.00
#
_symmetry.space_group_name_H-M   'P 1'
#
loop_
_entity.id
_entity.type
_entity.pdbx_description
1 polymer ?
#
loop_
_entity_poly.entity_id
_entity_poly.type
_entity_poly.pdbx_seq_one_letter_code
_entity_poly.pdbx_strand_id
1 'polypeptide(L)'
;MSTTNKRGNPAQPSAPAAGTGWRIALVVIPLFIGLFGLAMLGGGIWLIAVGGSPYYALAGAALLAGAVLLARRKRGGQAVIGIAWLATLAWAVWEVGFNGWGLVPRVVGMTVLFMLALALSPMLSPMLSQMPSRSPAVGARRRALDPLQTASALAAIAVLAILGVLVAREGVRSVESAQFPAVLAGAVGGTTADWPTYGGDASAQRYSALSQITPDNVGRLERAFVFHTGDLPAKGERYSPANTPLKIGDDLLVCSAKNILFAVNAATGEQRWRYDPQVPGEGIAHAAVCRGVAVYTAPQLADDAACKTRVISTTLDARIVAVDLRDGKPCADFGGAGGKPGQVDLWQDLGKKVPGWYSPTAAPTVVRGVIVTGAQVRDGQDEDAPSGVIRGYDAVTGQLAWAWDLGNPDNVKGPAAGQTYTRGTPNMWTTAVGDEALGLVYLPISNSSIDYFGGNRSEAENTYSDSLVAVDVTTGRDVWHFQALQRDLWDYDLGSQPSLLDYPGPDGKPVAAILLPTKQGDMYIFDRATGKPLIPIGSVKAPKLGSVEPDFVADTQPTSLWHSLRKDPKTEADMWGFSPVDQLMCRIQFRQSNYAGYLTPPSSDKPWIQYPGYNGGSDWGSVAIDPVRRILIANYNDVPNRSQLIPREQANRMGVQPIYASKDANAKAAGKGEGGSSVYPQINAPYAISVNAGWRNIGTGVPCTAPPYGGIRAVSLDTGETLWDGPLGTARRNGPWGIPSYIPFDIGLPNNGGSVVTAGGLVFIGAATDNLFRAIDIRTGKTVWTDVLPAGGQANPIAYEINGEQYILIAATGHAFMETGNSDAIIAYKLRK
;
A
#
# COMPACT_ATOMS: atom_id res chain seq x y z
N MET A 1 -101.96 -13.74 18.54
CA MET A 1 -101.79 -14.60 17.34
C MET A 1 -100.95 -13.80 16.35
N SER A 2 -99.85 -14.21 15.76
CA SER A 2 -99.11 -15.47 15.72
C SER A 2 -97.65 -15.11 15.42
N THR A 3 -96.74 -15.85 16.04
CA THR A 3 -95.28 -15.82 15.95
C THR A 3 -94.74 -16.13 14.55
N THR A 4 -93.72 -15.41 14.08
CA THR A 4 -92.68 -16.01 13.21
C THR A 4 -91.30 -15.46 13.54
N ASN A 5 -90.44 -16.38 13.97
CA ASN A 5 -89.10 -16.21 14.49
C ASN A 5 -88.11 -16.30 13.31
N LYS A 6 -87.55 -15.18 12.83
CA LYS A 6 -86.47 -15.19 11.82
C LYS A 6 -85.12 -15.18 12.52
N ARG A 7 -84.51 -16.36 12.59
CA ARG A 7 -83.10 -16.57 12.99
C ARG A 7 -82.18 -15.75 12.08
N GLY A 8 -81.35 -14.90 12.69
CA GLY A 8 -80.25 -14.22 12.02
C GLY A 8 -79.24 -15.22 11.47
N ASN A 9 -78.85 -15.03 10.21
CA ASN A 9 -77.81 -15.77 9.54
C ASN A 9 -76.45 -15.21 10.01
N PRO A 10 -75.51 -15.99 10.57
CA PRO A 10 -74.20 -15.46 10.91
C PRO A 10 -73.44 -15.12 9.63
N ALA A 11 -72.99 -13.87 9.52
CA ALA A 11 -72.12 -13.43 8.43
C ALA A 11 -70.89 -14.34 8.36
N GLN A 12 -70.63 -14.90 7.18
CA GLN A 12 -69.42 -15.68 6.92
C GLN A 12 -68.19 -14.79 7.15
N PRO A 13 -67.18 -15.22 7.93
CA PRO A 13 -65.91 -14.52 7.95
C PRO A 13 -65.28 -14.64 6.56
N SER A 14 -65.07 -13.50 5.90
CA SER A 14 -64.27 -13.39 4.69
C SER A 14 -62.91 -14.05 4.91
N ALA A 15 -62.55 -15.02 4.07
CA ALA A 15 -61.26 -15.68 4.12
C ALA A 15 -60.12 -14.65 4.06
N PRO A 16 -59.06 -14.77 4.89
CA PRO A 16 -57.92 -13.88 4.78
C PRO A 16 -57.29 -14.07 3.40
N ALA A 17 -57.33 -13.02 2.58
CA ALA A 17 -56.58 -12.98 1.33
C ALA A 17 -55.10 -13.25 1.66
N ALA A 18 -54.45 -14.14 0.89
CA ALA A 18 -53.01 -14.32 0.99
C ALA A 18 -52.33 -12.93 0.91
N GLY A 19 -51.65 -12.54 2.00
CA GLY A 19 -51.19 -11.17 2.20
C GLY A 19 -50.43 -10.62 0.99
N THR A 20 -50.70 -9.37 0.64
CA THR A 20 -50.18 -8.67 -0.55
C THR A 20 -48.67 -8.89 -0.78
N GLY A 21 -47.86 -8.99 0.28
CA GLY A 21 -46.42 -9.26 0.19
C GLY A 21 -46.03 -10.58 -0.48
N TRP A 22 -46.81 -11.65 -0.32
CA TRP A 22 -46.54 -12.95 -0.94
C TRP A 22 -46.81 -12.95 -2.45
N ARG A 23 -47.83 -12.21 -2.90
CA ARG A 23 -48.11 -12.01 -4.33
C ARG A 23 -47.01 -11.20 -5.01
N ILE A 24 -46.46 -10.21 -4.30
CA ILE A 24 -45.31 -9.42 -4.75
C ILE A 24 -44.06 -10.31 -4.84
N ALA A 25 -43.79 -11.14 -3.82
CA ALA A 25 -42.64 -12.05 -3.80
C ALA A 25 -42.63 -13.04 -4.99
N LEU A 26 -43.79 -13.56 -5.40
CA LEU A 26 -43.93 -14.43 -6.58
C LEU A 26 -43.55 -13.79 -7.91
N VAL A 27 -43.52 -12.46 -7.98
CA VAL A 27 -43.09 -11.72 -9.17
C VAL A 27 -41.66 -11.24 -9.00
N VAL A 28 -41.36 -10.63 -7.86
CA VAL A 28 -40.06 -9.98 -7.60
C VAL A 28 -38.93 -10.99 -7.50
N ILE A 29 -39.10 -12.12 -6.80
CA ILE A 29 -38.02 -13.10 -6.64
C ILE A 29 -37.65 -13.75 -7.98
N PRO A 30 -38.59 -14.29 -8.79
CA PRO A 30 -38.23 -14.84 -10.10
C PRO A 30 -37.70 -13.78 -11.06
N LEU A 31 -38.21 -12.55 -11.01
CA LEU A 31 -37.66 -11.45 -11.80
C LEU A 31 -36.21 -11.15 -11.43
N PHE A 32 -35.90 -11.05 -10.13
CA PHE A 32 -34.55 -10.81 -9.63
C PHE A 32 -33.59 -11.94 -10.03
N ILE A 33 -33.97 -13.20 -9.80
CA ILE A 33 -33.17 -14.37 -10.21
C ILE A 33 -32.99 -14.39 -11.74
N GLY A 34 -34.04 -14.04 -12.50
CA GLY A 34 -34.00 -13.97 -13.95
C GLY A 34 -33.06 -12.88 -14.46
N LEU A 35 -33.10 -11.68 -13.90
CA LEU A 35 -32.18 -10.59 -14.24
C LEU A 35 -30.73 -10.95 -13.90
N PHE A 36 -30.50 -11.59 -12.74
CA PHE A 36 -29.18 -12.08 -12.36
C PHE A 36 -28.68 -13.16 -13.31
N GLY A 37 -29.54 -14.13 -13.66
CA GLY A 37 -29.24 -15.19 -14.63
C GLY A 37 -28.96 -14.63 -16.03
N LEU A 38 -29.67 -13.57 -16.45
CA LEU A 38 -29.43 -12.88 -17.72
C LEU A 38 -28.06 -12.20 -17.74
N ALA A 39 -27.70 -11.50 -16.66
CA ALA A 39 -26.39 -10.87 -16.53
C ALA A 39 -25.27 -11.92 -16.57
N MET A 40 -25.41 -13.03 -15.84
CA MET A 40 -24.45 -14.14 -15.86
C MET A 40 -24.37 -14.83 -17.23
N LEU A 41 -25.50 -15.04 -17.91
CA LEU A 41 -25.52 -15.67 -19.23
C LEU A 41 -24.84 -14.77 -20.26
N GLY A 42 -25.24 -13.49 -20.33
CA GLY A 42 -24.68 -12.53 -21.29
C GLY A 42 -23.19 -12.32 -21.06
N GLY A 43 -22.78 -12.04 -19.82
CA GLY A 43 -21.37 -11.90 -19.48
C GLY A 43 -20.61 -13.22 -19.63
N GLY A 44 -21.23 -14.37 -19.35
CA GLY A 44 -20.61 -15.69 -19.52
C GLY A 44 -20.34 -16.03 -20.98
N ILE A 45 -21.27 -15.71 -21.89
CA ILE A 45 -21.06 -15.82 -23.34
C ILE A 45 -19.90 -14.93 -23.76
N TRP A 46 -19.82 -13.70 -23.23
CA TRP A 46 -18.70 -12.81 -23.52
C TRP A 46 -17.38 -13.35 -22.97
N LEU A 47 -17.36 -13.88 -21.75
CA LEU A 47 -16.19 -14.53 -21.16
C LEU A 47 -15.69 -15.69 -22.02
N ILE A 48 -16.60 -16.54 -22.52
CA ILE A 48 -16.25 -17.61 -23.48
C ILE A 48 -15.64 -17.01 -24.75
N ALA A 49 -16.23 -15.95 -25.30
CA ALA A 49 -15.74 -15.30 -26.52
C ALA A 49 -14.32 -14.72 -26.37
N VAL A 50 -13.92 -14.32 -25.16
CA VAL A 50 -12.54 -13.90 -24.84
C VAL A 50 -11.67 -15.04 -24.29
N GLY A 51 -12.11 -16.30 -24.38
CA GLY A 51 -11.33 -17.48 -24.04
C GLY A 51 -11.30 -17.85 -22.55
N GLY A 52 -12.25 -17.38 -21.76
CA GLY A 52 -12.38 -17.70 -20.33
C GLY A 52 -13.35 -18.85 -20.02
N SER A 53 -13.67 -19.00 -18.73
CA SER A 53 -14.50 -20.10 -18.24
C SER A 53 -15.93 -20.11 -18.80
N PRO A 54 -16.44 -21.27 -19.28
CA PRO A 54 -17.83 -21.39 -19.74
C PRO A 54 -18.85 -21.48 -18.59
N TYR A 55 -18.38 -21.64 -17.35
CA TYR A 55 -19.23 -21.95 -16.19
C TYR A 55 -20.33 -20.90 -15.96
N TYR A 56 -20.00 -19.60 -16.12
CA TYR A 56 -20.96 -18.51 -15.90
C TYR A 56 -22.14 -18.54 -16.89
N ALA A 57 -21.89 -18.91 -18.15
CA ALA A 57 -22.94 -19.05 -19.14
C ALA A 57 -23.90 -20.20 -18.78
N LEU A 58 -23.34 -21.35 -18.36
CA LEU A 58 -24.12 -22.51 -17.93
C LEU A 58 -24.95 -22.22 -16.69
N ALA A 59 -24.35 -21.59 -15.67
CA ALA A 59 -25.04 -21.18 -14.46
C ALA A 59 -26.13 -20.14 -14.74
N GLY A 60 -25.84 -19.14 -15.58
CA GLY A 60 -26.81 -18.12 -15.99
C GLY A 60 -28.01 -18.71 -16.74
N ALA A 61 -27.77 -19.64 -17.67
CA ALA A 61 -28.84 -20.35 -18.37
C ALA A 61 -29.72 -21.18 -17.43
N ALA A 62 -29.12 -21.87 -16.46
CA ALA A 62 -29.86 -22.62 -15.44
C ALA A 62 -30.71 -21.71 -14.55
N LEU A 63 -30.16 -20.56 -14.10
CA LEU A 63 -30.90 -19.56 -13.32
C LEU A 63 -32.08 -18.98 -14.11
N LEU A 64 -31.89 -18.66 -15.39
CA LEU A 64 -32.97 -18.18 -16.26
C LEU A 64 -34.08 -19.22 -16.44
N ALA A 65 -33.72 -20.48 -16.71
CA ALA A 65 -34.67 -21.57 -16.82
C ALA A 65 -35.45 -21.76 -15.50
N GLY A 66 -34.73 -21.74 -14.37
CA GLY A 66 -35.31 -21.80 -13.04
C GLY A 66 -36.28 -20.65 -12.76
N ALA A 67 -35.89 -19.42 -13.06
CA ALA A 67 -36.72 -18.22 -12.91
C ALA A 67 -38.00 -18.28 -13.75
N VAL A 68 -37.92 -18.70 -15.01
CA VAL A 68 -39.10 -18.88 -15.88
C VAL A 68 -40.05 -19.93 -15.32
N LEU A 69 -39.52 -21.03 -14.79
CA LEU A 69 -40.33 -22.07 -14.15
C LEU A 69 -41.00 -21.55 -12.86
N LEU A 70 -40.28 -20.79 -12.03
CA LEU A 70 -40.83 -20.17 -10.82
C LEU A 70 -41.91 -19.14 -11.14
N ALA A 71 -41.72 -18.30 -12.16
CA ALA A 71 -42.72 -17.34 -12.63
C ALA A 71 -43.99 -18.03 -13.14
N ARG A 72 -43.83 -19.22 -13.75
CA ARG A 72 -44.93 -20.13 -14.13
C ARG A 72 -45.48 -20.96 -12.96
N ARG A 73 -45.05 -20.68 -11.74
CA ARG A 73 -45.44 -21.36 -10.49
C ARG A 73 -45.15 -22.87 -10.48
N LYS A 74 -44.08 -23.30 -11.15
CA LYS A 74 -43.66 -24.70 -11.21
C LYS A 74 -42.55 -24.97 -10.19
N ARG A 75 -42.73 -26.01 -9.36
CA ARG A 75 -41.72 -26.49 -8.39
C ARG A 75 -40.38 -26.90 -9.03
N GLY A 76 -40.41 -27.33 -10.29
CA GLY A 76 -39.19 -27.66 -11.04
C GLY A 76 -38.17 -26.52 -11.09
N GLY A 77 -38.61 -25.25 -10.98
CA GLY A 77 -37.70 -24.11 -10.92
C GLY A 77 -36.77 -24.14 -9.70
N GLN A 78 -37.25 -24.61 -8.55
CA GLN A 78 -36.43 -24.78 -7.34
C GLN A 78 -35.38 -25.88 -7.54
N ALA A 79 -35.76 -26.98 -8.20
CA ALA A 79 -34.84 -28.08 -8.49
C ALA A 79 -33.72 -27.66 -9.45
N VAL A 80 -34.05 -26.93 -10.52
CA VAL A 80 -33.04 -26.42 -11.48
C VAL A 80 -32.04 -25.49 -10.77
N ILE A 81 -32.53 -24.56 -9.94
CA ILE A 81 -31.66 -23.63 -9.19
C ILE A 81 -30.81 -24.39 -8.15
N GLY A 82 -31.39 -25.39 -7.48
CA GLY A 82 -30.66 -26.24 -6.52
C GLY A 82 -29.56 -27.08 -7.17
N ILE A 83 -29.81 -27.64 -8.36
CA ILE A 83 -28.79 -28.36 -9.14
C ILE A 83 -27.68 -27.39 -9.58
N ALA A 84 -28.05 -26.20 -10.06
CA ALA A 84 -27.08 -25.17 -10.42
C ALA A 84 -26.20 -24.80 -9.21
N TRP A 85 -26.80 -24.60 -8.04
CA TRP A 85 -26.10 -24.33 -6.79
C TRP A 85 -25.13 -25.45 -6.40
N LEU A 86 -25.55 -26.72 -6.43
CA LEU A 86 -24.65 -27.86 -6.15
C LEU A 86 -23.49 -27.93 -7.15
N ALA A 87 -23.77 -27.70 -8.44
CA ALA A 87 -22.74 -27.63 -9.47
C ALA A 87 -21.78 -26.44 -9.21
N THR A 88 -22.26 -25.32 -8.69
CA THR A 88 -21.42 -24.19 -8.27
C THR A 88 -20.50 -24.57 -7.13
N LEU A 89 -20.99 -25.27 -6.11
CA LEU A 89 -20.15 -25.71 -5.01
C LEU A 89 -19.04 -26.65 -5.49
N ALA A 90 -19.38 -27.63 -6.34
CA ALA A 90 -18.42 -28.56 -6.90
C ALA A 90 -17.38 -27.85 -7.77
N TRP A 91 -17.81 -26.95 -8.66
CA TRP A 91 -16.92 -26.16 -9.51
C TRP A 91 -16.03 -25.24 -8.69
N ALA A 92 -16.57 -24.56 -7.68
CA ALA A 92 -15.81 -23.64 -6.85
C ALA A 92 -14.69 -24.34 -6.06
N VAL A 93 -14.99 -25.48 -5.44
CA VAL A 93 -13.98 -26.28 -4.73
C VAL A 93 -12.96 -26.87 -5.69
N TRP A 94 -13.38 -27.30 -6.89
CA TRP A 94 -12.45 -27.76 -7.91
C TRP A 94 -11.50 -26.65 -8.38
N GLU A 95 -11.98 -25.43 -8.53
CA GLU A 95 -11.21 -24.33 -9.11
C GLU A 95 -10.28 -23.63 -8.10
N VAL A 96 -10.71 -23.44 -6.84
CA VAL A 96 -9.95 -22.68 -5.82
C VAL A 96 -9.74 -23.44 -4.50
N GLY A 97 -10.13 -24.71 -4.44
CA GLY A 97 -10.02 -25.50 -3.21
C GLY A 97 -10.85 -24.92 -2.07
N PHE A 98 -10.28 -24.91 -0.87
CA PHE A 98 -10.88 -24.34 0.34
C PHE A 98 -10.34 -22.95 0.69
N ASN A 99 -9.80 -22.21 -0.29
CA ASN A 99 -9.46 -20.80 -0.10
C ASN A 99 -10.76 -20.02 0.16
N GLY A 100 -10.90 -19.47 1.38
CA GLY A 100 -12.11 -18.82 1.85
C GLY A 100 -12.45 -17.62 0.98
N TRP A 101 -11.49 -16.74 0.73
CA TRP A 101 -11.73 -15.55 -0.11
C TRP A 101 -12.09 -15.91 -1.56
N GLY A 102 -11.43 -16.90 -2.16
CA GLY A 102 -11.74 -17.41 -3.48
C GLY A 102 -13.15 -17.99 -3.57
N LEU A 103 -13.64 -18.64 -2.52
CA LEU A 103 -15.00 -19.20 -2.50
C LEU A 103 -16.11 -18.14 -2.42
N VAL A 104 -15.85 -16.97 -1.81
CA VAL A 104 -16.86 -15.90 -1.61
C VAL A 104 -17.64 -15.52 -2.88
N PRO A 105 -17.01 -15.03 -3.97
CA PRO A 105 -17.74 -14.60 -5.15
C PRO A 105 -18.48 -15.73 -5.85
N ARG A 106 -18.01 -16.96 -5.71
CA ARG A 106 -18.58 -18.14 -6.38
C ARG A 106 -19.82 -18.64 -5.63
N VAL A 107 -19.74 -18.71 -4.30
CA VAL A 107 -20.69 -19.46 -3.47
C VAL A 107 -21.77 -18.56 -2.87
N VAL A 108 -21.43 -17.37 -2.37
CA VAL A 108 -22.37 -16.56 -1.57
C VAL A 108 -23.60 -16.16 -2.38
N GLY A 109 -23.40 -15.55 -3.55
CA GLY A 109 -24.49 -15.09 -4.42
C GLY A 109 -25.40 -16.24 -4.85
N MET A 110 -24.83 -17.36 -5.30
CA MET A 110 -25.60 -18.54 -5.73
C MET A 110 -26.40 -19.16 -4.59
N THR A 111 -25.83 -19.19 -3.37
CA THR A 111 -26.53 -19.70 -2.18
C THR A 111 -27.70 -18.79 -1.80
N VAL A 112 -27.53 -17.47 -1.87
CA VAL A 112 -28.63 -16.51 -1.61
C VAL A 112 -29.75 -16.67 -2.64
N LEU A 113 -29.45 -16.81 -3.93
CA LEU A 113 -30.47 -17.03 -4.96
C LEU A 113 -31.23 -18.34 -4.74
N PHE A 114 -30.54 -19.41 -4.33
CA PHE A 114 -31.19 -20.67 -3.97
C PHE A 114 -32.10 -20.52 -2.75
N MET A 115 -31.66 -19.84 -1.68
CA MET A 115 -32.50 -19.55 -0.52
C MET A 115 -33.74 -18.72 -0.87
N LEU A 116 -33.61 -17.72 -1.75
CA LEU A 116 -34.76 -16.95 -2.25
C LEU A 116 -35.74 -17.84 -3.04
N ALA A 117 -35.24 -18.77 -3.85
CA ALA A 117 -36.09 -19.74 -4.54
C ALA A 117 -36.82 -20.68 -3.56
N LEU A 118 -36.15 -21.12 -2.49
CA LEU A 118 -36.77 -21.93 -1.43
C LEU A 118 -37.82 -21.15 -0.64
N ALA A 119 -37.66 -19.84 -0.46
CA ALA A 119 -38.63 -19.00 0.24
C ALA A 119 -40.01 -18.97 -0.46
N LEU A 120 -40.09 -19.25 -1.77
CA LEU A 120 -41.34 -19.34 -2.52
C LEU A 120 -42.12 -20.66 -2.31
N SER A 121 -41.55 -21.63 -1.60
CA SER A 121 -42.12 -22.98 -1.41
C SER A 121 -43.58 -23.02 -0.93
N PRO A 122 -44.02 -22.19 0.04
CA PRO A 122 -45.40 -22.19 0.51
C PRO A 122 -46.43 -21.88 -0.58
N MET A 123 -46.01 -21.18 -1.63
CA MET A 123 -46.88 -20.71 -2.73
C MET A 123 -46.84 -21.58 -3.97
N LEU A 124 -45.83 -22.46 -4.08
CA LEU A 124 -45.64 -23.38 -5.19
C LEU A 124 -46.25 -24.77 -4.92
N SER A 125 -46.89 -24.96 -3.76
CA SER A 125 -47.54 -26.23 -3.39
C SER A 125 -48.96 -26.33 -3.96
N PRO A 126 -49.24 -27.25 -4.91
CA PRO A 126 -50.58 -27.45 -5.44
C PRO A 126 -51.57 -28.00 -4.39
N MET A 127 -51.07 -28.61 -3.31
CA MET A 127 -51.91 -29.21 -2.25
C MET A 127 -52.45 -28.18 -1.23
N LEU A 128 -51.88 -26.96 -1.21
CA LEU A 128 -52.25 -25.91 -0.25
C LEU A 128 -53.24 -24.88 -0.80
N SER A 129 -53.42 -24.82 -2.12
CA SER A 129 -54.37 -23.93 -2.80
C SER A 129 -55.81 -24.44 -2.76
N GLN A 130 -56.07 -25.68 -2.34
CA GLN A 130 -57.39 -26.33 -2.40
C GLN A 130 -58.06 -26.64 -1.04
N MET A 131 -57.39 -26.43 0.12
CA MET A 131 -58.01 -26.76 1.43
C MET A 131 -58.63 -25.54 2.12
N PRO A 132 -59.90 -25.61 2.61
CA PRO A 132 -60.52 -24.54 3.40
C PRO A 132 -59.80 -24.34 4.74
N SER A 133 -59.49 -23.08 5.05
CA SER A 133 -58.85 -22.66 6.31
C SER A 133 -59.87 -22.63 7.45
N ARG A 134 -60.01 -23.73 8.20
CA ARG A 134 -60.77 -23.72 9.47
C ARG A 134 -60.07 -24.33 10.69
N SER A 135 -58.84 -24.87 10.57
CA SER A 135 -58.09 -25.41 11.72
C SER A 135 -56.71 -24.77 11.91
N PRO A 136 -56.33 -24.37 13.14
CA PRO A 136 -55.00 -23.80 13.44
C PRO A 136 -53.83 -24.73 13.05
N ALA A 137 -54.03 -26.05 13.16
CA ALA A 137 -53.06 -27.07 12.75
C ALA A 137 -52.76 -27.08 11.24
N VAL A 138 -53.73 -26.72 10.40
CA VAL A 138 -53.55 -26.58 8.94
C VAL A 138 -52.83 -25.28 8.60
N GLY A 139 -52.98 -24.23 9.42
CA GLY A 139 -52.23 -22.98 9.33
C GLY A 139 -50.72 -23.16 9.63
N ALA A 140 -50.38 -24.02 10.59
CA ALA A 140 -49.00 -24.41 10.88
C ALA A 140 -48.39 -25.26 9.75
N ARG A 141 -49.14 -26.25 9.22
CA ARG A 141 -48.73 -27.04 8.04
C ARG A 141 -48.61 -26.21 6.74
N ARG A 142 -49.36 -25.11 6.61
CA ARG A 142 -49.25 -24.15 5.49
C ARG A 142 -47.93 -23.39 5.45
N ARG A 143 -47.20 -23.33 6.56
CA ARG A 143 -45.94 -22.58 6.72
C ARG A 143 -44.71 -23.48 6.82
N ALA A 144 -44.88 -24.79 6.89
CA ALA A 144 -43.78 -25.74 7.03
C ALA A 144 -43.21 -26.11 5.66
N LEU A 145 -41.89 -25.94 5.51
CA LEU A 145 -41.12 -26.52 4.41
C LEU A 145 -41.22 -28.05 4.47
N ASP A 146 -41.22 -28.73 3.32
CA ASP A 146 -41.04 -30.18 3.26
C ASP A 146 -39.69 -30.57 3.92
N PRO A 147 -39.57 -31.74 4.58
CA PRO A 147 -38.28 -32.27 5.05
C PRO A 147 -37.09 -32.04 4.11
N LEU A 148 -37.25 -32.26 2.81
CA LEU A 148 -36.20 -32.03 1.81
C LEU A 148 -35.83 -30.54 1.67
N GLN A 149 -36.82 -29.65 1.71
CA GLN A 149 -36.60 -28.21 1.60
C GLN A 149 -35.97 -27.65 2.88
N THR A 150 -36.38 -28.17 4.04
CA THR A 150 -35.75 -27.86 5.33
C THR A 150 -34.29 -28.30 5.33
N ALA A 151 -34.01 -29.53 4.91
CA ALA A 151 -32.63 -30.03 4.76
C ALA A 151 -31.81 -29.18 3.78
N SER A 152 -32.41 -28.77 2.65
CA SER A 152 -31.75 -27.91 1.66
C SER A 152 -31.43 -26.52 2.21
N ALA A 153 -32.35 -25.91 2.96
CA ALA A 153 -32.13 -24.63 3.61
C ALA A 153 -31.05 -24.72 4.70
N LEU A 154 -31.06 -25.78 5.51
CA LEU A 154 -30.03 -26.03 6.51
C LEU A 154 -28.65 -26.25 5.85
N ALA A 155 -28.59 -26.97 4.73
CA ALA A 155 -27.36 -27.15 3.96
C ALA A 155 -26.82 -25.81 3.43
N ALA A 156 -27.69 -24.94 2.87
CA ALA A 156 -27.31 -23.60 2.42
C ALA A 156 -26.74 -22.74 3.56
N ILE A 157 -27.38 -22.77 4.73
CA ILE A 157 -26.90 -22.07 5.93
C ILE A 157 -25.56 -22.64 6.41
N ALA A 158 -25.42 -23.97 6.43
CA ALA A 158 -24.18 -24.64 6.82
C ALA A 158 -23.02 -24.28 5.89
N VAL A 159 -23.26 -24.21 4.58
CA VAL A 159 -22.26 -23.76 3.60
C VAL A 159 -21.79 -22.33 3.89
N LEU A 160 -22.71 -21.40 4.15
CA LEU A 160 -22.34 -20.02 4.51
C LEU A 160 -21.56 -19.95 5.83
N ALA A 161 -21.94 -20.77 6.83
CA ALA A 161 -21.24 -20.84 8.10
C ALA A 161 -19.82 -21.41 7.94
N ILE A 162 -19.65 -22.49 7.18
CA ILE A 162 -18.34 -23.09 6.86
C ILE A 162 -17.47 -22.07 6.13
N LEU A 163 -18.02 -21.38 5.13
CA LEU A 163 -17.31 -20.34 4.41
C LEU A 163 -16.84 -19.20 5.34
N GLY A 164 -17.70 -18.77 6.28
CA GLY A 164 -17.32 -17.79 7.30
C GLY A 164 -16.15 -18.27 8.17
N VAL A 165 -16.10 -19.56 8.52
CA VAL A 165 -14.97 -20.15 9.26
C VAL A 165 -13.71 -20.20 8.40
N LEU A 166 -13.81 -20.54 7.11
CA LEU A 166 -12.66 -20.57 6.20
C LEU A 166 -12.05 -19.18 6.04
N VAL A 167 -12.87 -18.16 5.79
CA VAL A 167 -12.43 -16.75 5.72
C VAL A 167 -11.79 -16.29 7.04
N ALA A 168 -12.41 -16.61 8.17
CA ALA A 168 -11.86 -16.25 9.48
C ALA A 168 -10.53 -16.96 9.82
N ARG A 169 -10.18 -18.04 9.11
CA ARG A 169 -8.93 -18.79 9.29
C ARG A 169 -7.79 -18.31 8.41
N GLU A 170 -8.00 -17.36 7.49
CA GLU A 170 -6.95 -16.84 6.60
C GLU A 170 -5.94 -15.88 7.27
N GLY A 171 -5.79 -15.95 8.59
CA GLY A 171 -4.83 -15.17 9.36
C GLY A 171 -3.37 -15.62 9.23
N VAL A 172 -2.54 -15.18 10.17
CA VAL A 172 -1.09 -15.44 10.21
C VAL A 172 -0.79 -16.93 10.20
N ARG A 173 0.10 -17.34 9.28
CA ARG A 173 0.59 -18.70 9.11
C ARG A 173 2.04 -18.76 9.59
N SER A 174 2.26 -19.47 10.69
CA SER A 174 3.61 -19.86 11.10
C SER A 174 4.09 -21.03 10.24
N VAL A 175 5.36 -21.05 9.88
CA VAL A 175 5.96 -22.19 9.19
C VAL A 175 6.38 -23.21 10.24
N GLU A 176 5.70 -24.36 10.29
CA GLU A 176 5.84 -25.37 11.36
C GLU A 176 7.28 -25.93 11.46
N SER A 177 8.03 -25.92 10.35
CA SER A 177 9.44 -26.33 10.29
C SER A 177 10.44 -25.19 10.46
N ALA A 178 10.00 -23.93 10.58
CA ALA A 178 10.91 -22.80 10.65
C ALA A 178 11.69 -22.81 11.96
N GLN A 179 13.01 -22.78 11.84
CA GLN A 179 13.91 -22.64 12.97
C GLN A 179 14.17 -21.15 13.20
N PHE A 180 13.77 -20.66 14.37
CA PHE A 180 14.17 -19.32 14.80
C PHE A 180 15.69 -19.29 14.99
N PRO A 181 16.37 -18.26 14.49
CA PRO A 181 17.81 -18.13 14.71
C PRO A 181 18.14 -18.10 16.20
N ALA A 182 19.33 -18.61 16.54
CA ALA A 182 19.85 -18.48 17.88
C ALA A 182 20.09 -17.00 18.21
N VAL A 183 19.74 -16.60 19.43
CA VAL A 183 20.02 -15.25 19.92
C VAL A 183 21.54 -15.04 19.99
N LEU A 184 22.06 -14.05 19.28
CA LEU A 184 23.48 -13.69 19.35
C LEU A 184 23.76 -12.91 20.64
N ALA A 185 24.38 -13.58 21.61
CA ALA A 185 24.87 -12.93 22.84
C ALA A 185 25.97 -11.90 22.50
N GLY A 186 25.77 -10.65 22.91
CA GLY A 186 26.74 -9.58 22.67
C GLY A 186 26.59 -8.86 21.31
N ALA A 187 25.57 -9.17 20.50
CA ALA A 187 25.20 -8.31 19.38
C ALA A 187 24.75 -6.95 19.92
N VAL A 188 25.57 -5.92 19.69
CA VAL A 188 25.30 -4.53 20.09
C VAL A 188 24.76 -3.80 18.87
N GLY A 189 23.48 -3.44 18.88
CA GLY A 189 22.83 -2.68 17.82
C GLY A 189 21.48 -2.19 18.30
N GLY A 190 21.00 -1.09 17.73
CA GLY A 190 19.73 -0.47 18.07
C GLY A 190 19.82 0.68 19.05
N THR A 191 18.76 1.48 18.99
CA THR A 191 18.54 2.65 19.84
C THR A 191 18.23 2.27 21.28
N THR A 192 18.64 3.09 22.24
CA THR A 192 18.26 2.96 23.65
C THR A 192 17.35 4.12 24.03
N ALA A 193 17.89 5.16 24.68
CA ALA A 193 17.11 6.32 25.10
C ALA A 193 16.74 7.24 23.94
N ASP A 194 17.62 7.40 22.95
CA ASP A 194 17.45 8.31 21.81
C ASP A 194 17.14 7.58 20.51
N TRP A 195 16.44 8.26 19.60
CA TRP A 195 16.14 7.85 18.23
C TRP A 195 16.64 8.92 17.25
N PRO A 196 17.96 8.98 16.99
CA PRO A 196 18.59 10.13 16.34
C PRO A 196 18.46 10.20 14.81
N THR A 197 18.04 9.14 14.13
CA THR A 197 17.91 9.13 12.66
C THR A 197 16.55 8.57 12.22
N TYR A 198 16.18 8.80 10.95
CA TYR A 198 14.94 8.26 10.37
C TYR A 198 14.79 6.75 10.56
N GLY A 199 15.89 6.00 10.48
CA GLY A 199 15.92 4.54 10.65
C GLY A 199 16.28 4.08 12.07
N GLY A 200 16.26 4.97 13.07
CA GLY A 200 16.71 4.69 14.43
C GLY A 200 18.10 5.23 14.68
N ASP A 201 19.11 4.50 14.23
CA ASP A 201 20.52 4.87 14.35
C ASP A 201 21.22 4.90 12.98
N ALA A 202 22.55 4.96 12.96
CA ALA A 202 23.33 4.98 11.73
C ALA A 202 23.17 3.70 10.87
N SER A 203 22.71 2.60 11.45
CA SER A 203 22.47 1.34 10.73
C SER A 203 21.12 1.29 10.03
N ALA A 204 20.20 2.21 10.34
CA ALA A 204 18.87 2.28 9.78
C ALA A 204 18.02 1.00 9.93
N GLN A 205 18.26 0.19 10.97
CA GLN A 205 17.59 -1.09 11.22
C GLN A 205 16.18 -0.98 11.82
N ARG A 206 15.76 0.20 12.28
CA ARG A 206 14.49 0.41 13.01
C ARG A 206 14.34 -0.52 14.21
N TYR A 207 15.44 -0.69 14.94
CA TYR A 207 15.53 -1.53 16.12
C TYR A 207 15.77 -0.70 17.37
N SER A 208 15.10 -1.07 18.46
CA SER A 208 15.34 -0.54 19.80
C SER A 208 15.75 -1.66 20.74
N ALA A 209 16.83 -1.43 21.48
CA ALA A 209 17.30 -2.31 22.53
C ALA A 209 16.43 -2.25 23.81
N LEU A 210 15.41 -1.39 23.84
CA LEU A 210 14.48 -1.28 24.96
C LEU A 210 13.57 -2.52 25.07
N SER A 211 13.33 -2.96 26.31
CA SER A 211 12.63 -4.21 26.62
C SER A 211 11.67 -4.12 27.80
N GLN A 212 11.31 -2.90 28.25
CA GLN A 212 10.33 -2.70 29.31
C GLN A 212 8.92 -3.14 28.85
N ILE A 213 8.58 -2.92 27.58
CA ILE A 213 7.33 -3.36 26.95
C ILE A 213 7.57 -4.72 26.27
N THR A 214 6.79 -5.73 26.66
CA THR A 214 6.92 -7.14 26.21
C THR A 214 5.54 -7.71 25.85
N PRO A 215 5.45 -8.86 25.16
CA PRO A 215 4.17 -9.52 24.90
C PRO A 215 3.32 -9.76 26.17
N ASP A 216 3.96 -9.98 27.32
CA ASP A 216 3.27 -10.25 28.59
C ASP A 216 2.60 -9.02 29.19
N ASN A 217 3.09 -7.81 28.88
CA ASN A 217 2.65 -6.58 29.53
C ASN A 217 2.12 -5.50 28.60
N VAL A 218 2.25 -5.66 27.27
CA VAL A 218 1.81 -4.70 26.25
C VAL A 218 0.31 -4.39 26.31
N GLY A 219 -0.49 -5.31 26.83
CA GLY A 219 -1.92 -5.07 27.10
C GLY A 219 -2.20 -3.91 28.07
N ARG A 220 -1.19 -3.39 28.77
CA ARG A 220 -1.27 -2.25 29.70
C ARG A 220 -0.79 -0.92 29.10
N LEU A 221 -0.55 -0.86 27.79
CA LEU A 221 -0.22 0.41 27.14
C LEU A 221 -1.39 1.39 27.21
N GLU A 222 -1.06 2.64 27.51
CA GLU A 222 -1.99 3.78 27.45
C GLU A 222 -1.36 4.91 26.63
N ARG A 223 -2.21 5.78 26.05
CA ARG A 223 -1.75 7.02 25.40
C ARG A 223 -1.18 7.95 26.48
N ALA A 224 0.12 8.18 26.45
CA ALA A 224 0.81 9.05 27.39
C ALA A 224 0.51 10.53 27.11
N PHE A 225 0.58 10.93 25.84
CA PHE A 225 0.19 12.25 25.36
C PHE A 225 -0.17 12.19 23.86
N VAL A 226 -0.83 13.25 23.39
CA VAL A 226 -1.07 13.53 21.97
C VAL A 226 -0.63 14.96 21.69
N PHE A 227 0.29 15.12 20.73
CA PHE A 227 0.69 16.42 20.21
C PHE A 227 0.00 16.66 18.86
N HIS A 228 -0.56 17.85 18.66
CA HIS A 228 -1.23 18.25 17.42
C HIS A 228 -0.39 19.30 16.70
N THR A 229 0.02 19.02 15.46
CA THR A 229 0.85 19.97 14.70
C THR A 229 0.09 21.23 14.25
N GLY A 230 -1.25 21.17 14.21
CA GLY A 230 -2.11 22.24 13.72
C GLY A 230 -2.11 22.42 12.19
N ASP A 231 -1.36 21.59 11.46
CA ASP A 231 -1.22 21.67 10.01
C ASP A 231 -2.15 20.67 9.32
N LEU A 232 -3.34 21.16 8.97
CA LEU A 232 -4.39 20.38 8.33
C LEU A 232 -4.72 20.94 6.94
N PRO A 233 -5.14 20.09 5.99
CA PRO A 233 -5.40 20.53 4.63
C PRO A 233 -6.56 21.53 4.58
N ALA A 234 -6.35 22.64 3.87
CA ALA A 234 -7.45 23.48 3.44
C ALA A 234 -8.35 22.74 2.42
N LYS A 235 -9.55 23.25 2.17
CA LYS A 235 -10.50 22.61 1.24
C LYS A 235 -9.87 22.43 -0.15
N GLY A 236 -9.71 21.16 -0.57
CA GLY A 236 -9.14 20.80 -1.87
C GLY A 236 -7.64 20.45 -1.85
N GLU A 237 -6.93 20.72 -0.75
CA GLU A 237 -5.55 20.27 -0.57
C GLU A 237 -5.50 18.78 -0.22
N ARG A 238 -4.40 18.11 -0.61
CA ARG A 238 -4.15 16.69 -0.36
C ARG A 238 -2.94 16.53 0.54
N TYR A 239 -3.10 15.99 1.75
CA TYR A 239 -1.99 15.79 2.69
C TYR A 239 -1.72 14.29 2.85
N SER A 240 -0.44 13.95 2.94
CA SER A 240 0.06 12.60 3.20
C SER A 240 1.26 12.63 4.15
N PRO A 241 1.17 13.27 5.33
CA PRO A 241 2.33 13.40 6.20
C PRO A 241 2.73 12.00 6.68
N ALA A 242 4.02 11.70 6.62
CA ALA A 242 4.58 10.38 6.90
C ALA A 242 5.77 10.52 7.86
N ASN A 243 5.67 11.47 8.79
CA ASN A 243 6.77 11.89 9.65
C ASN A 243 7.15 10.78 10.62
N THR A 244 8.42 10.37 10.59
CA THR A 244 9.10 9.65 11.65
C THR A 244 9.81 10.68 12.53
N PRO A 245 9.32 10.96 13.74
CA PRO A 245 9.98 11.91 14.64
C PRO A 245 11.36 11.41 15.06
N LEU A 246 12.24 12.34 15.43
CA LEU A 246 13.50 11.99 16.10
C LEU A 246 13.38 12.28 17.58
N LYS A 247 14.04 11.48 18.43
CA LYS A 247 14.16 11.77 19.87
C LYS A 247 15.62 12.01 20.20
N ILE A 248 15.95 13.23 20.65
CA ILE A 248 17.29 13.64 21.06
C ILE A 248 17.21 14.26 22.45
N GLY A 249 17.83 13.65 23.45
CA GLY A 249 17.76 14.13 24.83
C GLY A 249 16.31 14.21 25.32
N ASP A 250 15.85 15.43 25.63
CA ASP A 250 14.47 15.67 26.10
C ASP A 250 13.49 16.04 24.98
N ASP A 251 13.96 16.14 23.74
CA ASP A 251 13.20 16.71 22.63
C ASP A 251 12.78 15.65 21.60
N LEU A 252 11.53 15.69 21.21
CA LEU A 252 10.97 15.08 20.00
C LEU A 252 10.95 16.12 18.89
N LEU A 253 11.61 15.81 17.79
CA LEU A 253 11.68 16.64 16.59
C LEU A 253 10.68 16.15 15.56
N VAL A 254 9.73 17.02 15.23
CA VAL A 254 8.57 16.71 14.38
C VAL A 254 8.55 17.67 13.20
N CYS A 255 8.18 17.16 12.03
CA CYS A 255 7.80 17.99 10.88
C CYS A 255 6.36 17.72 10.46
N SER A 256 5.61 18.77 10.16
CA SER A 256 4.24 18.67 9.66
C SER A 256 4.17 18.44 8.15
N ALA A 257 2.95 18.36 7.60
CA ALA A 257 2.68 18.18 6.17
C ALA A 257 3.41 19.19 5.28
N LYS A 258 3.38 20.47 5.66
CA LYS A 258 4.03 21.61 5.00
C LYS A 258 5.39 21.97 5.61
N ASN A 259 6.06 20.99 6.21
CA ASN A 259 7.40 21.12 6.80
C ASN A 259 7.52 22.14 7.95
N ILE A 260 6.44 22.45 8.68
CA ILE A 260 6.55 23.21 9.94
C ILE A 260 7.30 22.33 10.93
N LEU A 261 8.36 22.89 11.53
CA LEU A 261 9.24 22.19 12.45
C LEU A 261 8.85 22.47 13.89
N PHE A 262 8.94 21.45 14.73
CA PHE A 262 8.65 21.55 16.16
C PHE A 262 9.71 20.79 16.96
N ALA A 263 10.06 21.33 18.13
CA ALA A 263 10.52 20.52 19.25
C ALA A 263 9.41 20.38 20.27
N VAL A 264 9.22 19.17 20.75
CA VAL A 264 8.20 18.79 21.72
C VAL A 264 8.88 18.06 22.86
N ASN A 265 8.55 18.36 24.11
CA ASN A 265 9.09 17.64 25.25
C ASN A 265 8.70 16.15 25.18
N ALA A 266 9.69 15.26 25.17
CA ALA A 266 9.51 13.84 24.93
C ALA A 266 8.74 13.11 26.04
N ALA A 267 8.65 13.65 27.26
CA ALA A 267 7.89 13.04 28.35
C ALA A 267 6.44 13.52 28.42
N THR A 268 6.17 14.76 28.00
CA THR A 268 4.89 15.45 28.27
C THR A 268 4.08 15.81 27.02
N GLY A 269 4.71 15.87 25.85
CA GLY A 269 4.06 16.36 24.63
C GLY A 269 3.94 17.88 24.54
N GLU A 270 4.55 18.64 25.47
CA GLU A 270 4.51 20.10 25.46
C GLU A 270 5.43 20.67 24.36
N GLN A 271 4.89 21.55 23.52
CA GLN A 271 5.67 22.24 22.50
C GLN A 271 6.71 23.17 23.15
N ARG A 272 7.97 23.04 22.77
CA ARG A 272 9.06 23.94 23.20
C ARG A 272 9.26 25.09 22.22
N TRP A 273 9.37 24.78 20.93
CA TRP A 273 9.44 25.77 19.88
C TRP A 273 8.76 25.29 18.61
N ARG A 274 8.45 26.25 17.74
CA ARG A 274 7.84 26.04 16.42
C ARG A 274 8.53 26.95 15.41
N TYR A 275 8.92 26.41 14.26
CA TYR A 275 9.44 27.17 13.13
C TYR A 275 8.64 26.85 11.87
N ASP A 276 8.13 27.89 11.21
CA ASP A 276 7.31 27.77 10.01
C ASP A 276 8.09 28.27 8.78
N PRO A 277 8.50 27.37 7.87
CA PRO A 277 9.20 27.76 6.65
C PRO A 277 8.30 28.44 5.61
N GLN A 278 6.98 28.54 5.86
CA GLN A 278 5.97 29.14 4.98
C GLN A 278 5.91 28.50 3.59
N VAL A 279 5.88 27.16 3.54
CA VAL A 279 5.76 26.41 2.28
C VAL A 279 4.42 26.75 1.61
N PRO A 280 4.43 27.29 0.37
CA PRO A 280 3.20 27.65 -0.33
C PRO A 280 2.48 26.40 -0.85
N GLY A 281 1.14 26.46 -0.94
CA GLY A 281 0.33 25.33 -1.42
C GLY A 281 0.62 24.91 -2.87
N GLU A 282 1.08 25.83 -3.72
CA GLU A 282 1.53 25.53 -5.09
C GLU A 282 2.84 24.72 -5.15
N GLY A 283 3.61 24.69 -4.06
CA GLY A 283 4.82 23.86 -3.96
C GLY A 283 4.51 22.38 -3.74
N ILE A 284 3.25 22.01 -3.48
CA ILE A 284 2.84 20.63 -3.25
C ILE A 284 2.79 19.86 -4.58
N ALA A 285 3.58 18.80 -4.71
CA ALA A 285 3.63 17.97 -5.91
C ALA A 285 2.41 17.05 -6.08
N HIS A 286 2.31 15.99 -5.26
CA HIS A 286 1.18 15.05 -5.27
C HIS A 286 0.27 15.24 -4.05
N ALA A 287 0.90 15.34 -2.89
CA ALA A 287 0.31 15.61 -1.59
C ALA A 287 1.39 16.26 -0.71
N ALA A 288 1.00 17.01 0.31
CA ALA A 288 1.95 17.57 1.27
C ALA A 288 2.52 16.46 2.14
N VAL A 289 3.84 16.27 2.10
CA VAL A 289 4.55 15.16 2.75
C VAL A 289 5.80 15.70 3.44
N CYS A 290 5.98 15.33 4.70
CA CYS A 290 7.29 15.33 5.34
C CYS A 290 7.53 13.96 5.97
N ARG A 291 8.65 13.32 5.65
CA ARG A 291 9.04 12.00 6.23
C ARG A 291 9.89 12.13 7.48
N GLY A 292 10.59 13.23 7.68
CA GLY A 292 11.48 13.41 8.82
C GLY A 292 12.39 14.61 8.69
N VAL A 293 13.21 14.78 9.71
CA VAL A 293 14.30 15.76 9.77
C VAL A 293 15.63 15.02 9.96
N ALA A 294 16.73 15.74 9.84
CA ALA A 294 18.06 15.29 10.22
C ALA A 294 18.61 16.17 11.34
N VAL A 295 19.58 15.66 12.09
CA VAL A 295 20.28 16.42 13.13
C VAL A 295 21.78 16.38 12.85
N TYR A 296 22.44 17.52 13.06
CA TYR A 296 23.89 17.60 13.01
C TYR A 296 24.43 18.43 14.18
N THR A 297 25.32 17.84 14.97
CA THR A 297 26.04 18.55 16.03
C THR A 297 27.45 18.89 15.53
N ALA A 298 27.74 20.18 15.38
CA ALA A 298 29.02 20.66 14.89
C ALA A 298 30.11 20.50 15.98
N PRO A 299 31.08 19.59 15.82
CA PRO A 299 32.08 19.34 16.86
C PRO A 299 32.98 20.56 17.14
N GLN A 300 33.18 21.42 16.15
CA GLN A 300 34.07 22.59 16.19
C GLN A 300 33.48 23.81 16.91
N LEU A 301 32.15 23.87 17.11
CA LEU A 301 31.50 24.97 17.82
C LEU A 301 31.52 24.74 19.33
N ALA A 302 31.56 25.80 20.13
CA ALA A 302 31.40 25.70 21.58
C ALA A 302 30.01 25.14 21.95
N ASP A 303 29.88 24.47 23.09
CA ASP A 303 28.64 23.78 23.47
C ASP A 303 27.44 24.72 23.66
N ASP A 304 27.69 25.97 24.02
CA ASP A 304 26.69 27.03 24.16
C ASP A 304 26.50 27.88 22.89
N ALA A 305 27.28 27.62 21.84
CA ALA A 305 27.20 28.38 20.60
C ALA A 305 25.84 28.24 19.91
N ALA A 306 25.36 29.32 19.31
CA ALA A 306 24.23 29.29 18.38
C ALA A 306 24.46 28.22 17.30
N CYS A 307 23.42 27.43 17.06
CA CYS A 307 23.43 26.32 16.13
C CYS A 307 24.54 25.28 16.40
N LYS A 308 24.97 25.07 17.65
CA LYS A 308 25.82 23.91 17.99
C LYS A 308 25.22 22.60 17.46
N THR A 309 23.93 22.40 17.73
CA THR A 309 23.12 21.31 17.18
C THR A 309 22.05 21.88 16.28
N ARG A 310 22.04 21.44 15.02
CA ARG A 310 21.14 21.91 13.95
C ARG A 310 20.08 20.86 13.70
N VAL A 311 18.83 21.30 13.62
CA VAL A 311 17.73 20.52 13.03
C VAL A 311 17.61 20.93 11.57
N ILE A 312 17.76 19.96 10.68
CA ILE A 312 17.84 20.16 9.23
C ILE A 312 16.62 19.51 8.59
N SER A 313 15.92 20.25 7.75
CA SER A 313 14.76 19.75 7.00
C SER A 313 14.85 20.19 5.55
N THR A 314 14.36 19.35 4.65
CA THR A 314 14.04 19.77 3.29
C THR A 314 12.56 20.09 3.18
N THR A 315 12.23 21.04 2.30
CA THR A 315 10.89 21.59 2.17
C THR A 315 10.32 21.33 0.78
N LEU A 316 8.99 21.17 0.69
CA LEU A 316 8.31 20.85 -0.58
C LEU A 316 8.53 21.89 -1.69
N ASP A 317 8.82 23.15 -1.34
CA ASP A 317 9.19 24.19 -2.30
C ASP A 317 10.69 24.24 -2.64
N ALA A 318 11.38 23.14 -2.36
CA ALA A 318 12.76 22.85 -2.68
C ALA A 318 13.77 23.79 -1.99
N ARG A 319 13.74 23.79 -0.66
CA ARG A 319 14.80 24.40 0.17
C ARG A 319 15.32 23.42 1.19
N ILE A 320 16.59 23.57 1.58
CA ILE A 320 17.09 23.07 2.87
C ILE A 320 16.90 24.18 3.89
N VAL A 321 16.42 23.84 5.08
CA VAL A 321 16.28 24.74 6.22
C VAL A 321 17.08 24.18 7.39
N ALA A 322 17.86 25.02 8.06
CA ALA A 322 18.56 24.69 9.30
C ALA A 322 18.15 25.63 10.45
N VAL A 323 17.73 25.06 11.57
CA VAL A 323 17.39 25.79 12.81
C VAL A 323 18.17 25.25 14.02
N ASP A 324 18.41 26.09 15.03
CA ASP A 324 19.02 25.67 16.30
C ASP A 324 18.06 24.76 17.06
N LEU A 325 18.56 23.60 17.54
CA LEU A 325 17.78 22.66 18.35
C LEU A 325 17.19 23.30 19.61
N ARG A 326 17.85 24.29 20.19
CA ARG A 326 17.48 24.85 21.50
C ARG A 326 16.26 25.77 21.43
N ASP A 327 16.14 26.56 20.37
CA ASP A 327 15.12 27.61 20.28
C ASP A 327 14.39 27.71 18.92
N GLY A 328 14.75 26.85 17.96
CA GLY A 328 14.13 26.82 16.64
C GLY A 328 14.45 28.04 15.77
N LYS A 329 15.40 28.90 16.16
CA LYS A 329 15.80 30.04 15.34
C LYS A 329 16.62 29.57 14.13
N PRO A 330 16.44 30.19 12.95
CA PRO A 330 17.27 29.91 11.78
C PRO A 330 18.76 30.10 12.06
N CYS A 331 19.57 29.17 11.57
CA CYS A 331 21.02 29.27 11.64
C CYS A 331 21.53 30.30 10.63
N ALA A 332 21.90 31.48 11.12
CA ALA A 332 22.23 32.62 10.26
C ALA A 332 23.48 32.41 9.38
N ASP A 333 24.35 31.47 9.76
CA ASP A 333 25.55 31.06 9.04
C ASP A 333 25.27 30.06 7.89
N PHE A 334 24.05 29.54 7.80
CA PHE A 334 23.64 28.53 6.82
C PHE A 334 22.93 29.16 5.62
N GLY A 335 23.36 28.81 4.39
CA GLY A 335 22.76 29.29 3.14
C GLY A 335 23.56 30.34 2.35
N GLY A 336 24.67 30.82 2.91
CA GLY A 336 25.55 31.81 2.28
C GLY A 336 24.96 33.23 2.14
N ALA A 337 25.77 34.18 1.66
CA ALA A 337 25.45 35.62 1.63
C ALA A 337 24.33 36.04 0.65
N GLY A 338 23.81 35.12 -0.18
CA GLY A 338 22.77 35.38 -1.18
C GLY A 338 21.40 34.78 -0.89
N GLY A 339 21.28 33.95 0.16
CA GLY A 339 20.03 33.29 0.56
C GLY A 339 19.29 34.00 1.70
N LYS A 340 18.08 33.52 2.03
CA LYS A 340 17.47 33.84 3.32
C LYS A 340 18.28 33.13 4.42
N PRO A 341 18.62 33.79 5.54
CA PRO A 341 19.38 33.14 6.63
C PRO A 341 18.75 31.82 7.06
N GLY A 342 19.58 30.78 7.16
CA GLY A 342 19.13 29.43 7.52
C GLY A 342 18.57 28.61 6.36
N GLN A 343 18.70 29.06 5.11
CA GLN A 343 18.06 28.42 3.95
C GLN A 343 18.98 28.28 2.73
N VAL A 344 18.93 27.13 2.06
CA VAL A 344 19.57 26.86 0.75
C VAL A 344 18.48 26.60 -0.29
N ASP A 345 18.55 27.26 -1.45
CA ASP A 345 17.64 27.02 -2.57
C ASP A 345 18.10 25.81 -3.40
N LEU A 346 17.25 24.79 -3.50
CA LEU A 346 17.52 23.59 -4.29
C LEU A 346 17.09 23.74 -5.75
N TRP A 347 16.41 24.82 -6.15
CA TRP A 347 16.11 25.08 -7.57
C TRP A 347 17.34 25.55 -8.37
N GLN A 348 18.43 25.90 -7.70
CA GLN A 348 19.65 26.34 -8.35
C GLN A 348 20.09 25.33 -9.41
N ASP A 349 20.29 25.83 -10.63
CA ASP A 349 20.75 25.12 -11.83
C ASP A 349 19.87 23.95 -12.32
N LEU A 350 18.59 23.90 -11.92
CA LEU A 350 17.60 22.92 -12.41
C LEU A 350 16.76 23.40 -13.61
N GLY A 351 17.06 24.59 -14.15
CA GLY A 351 16.33 25.19 -15.26
C GLY A 351 15.04 25.89 -14.83
N LYS A 352 13.98 25.80 -15.64
CA LYS A 352 12.73 26.52 -15.40
C LYS A 352 12.03 26.00 -14.14
N LYS A 353 11.86 26.87 -13.14
CA LYS A 353 11.07 26.59 -11.95
C LYS A 353 9.59 26.44 -12.27
N VAL A 354 9.03 25.28 -11.92
CA VAL A 354 7.60 24.98 -12.00
C VAL A 354 7.17 24.45 -10.63
N PRO A 355 6.33 25.17 -9.88
CA PRO A 355 5.85 24.72 -8.57
C PRO A 355 5.24 23.32 -8.63
N GLY A 356 5.59 22.48 -7.64
CA GLY A 356 5.10 21.10 -7.54
C GLY A 356 5.75 20.09 -8.50
N TRP A 357 6.69 20.49 -9.37
CA TRP A 357 7.39 19.53 -10.24
C TRP A 357 8.62 18.90 -9.58
N TYR A 358 9.32 19.64 -8.73
CA TYR A 358 10.47 19.19 -7.95
C TYR A 358 10.23 19.52 -6.47
N SER A 359 10.17 18.48 -5.63
CA SER A 359 9.74 18.59 -4.24
C SER A 359 10.49 17.57 -3.35
N PRO A 360 11.48 18.01 -2.56
CA PRO A 360 12.04 17.18 -1.50
C PRO A 360 10.98 16.73 -0.49
N THR A 361 10.93 15.42 -0.21
CA THR A 361 9.95 14.82 0.72
C THR A 361 10.57 13.93 1.80
N ALA A 362 11.79 13.42 1.56
CA ALA A 362 12.54 12.56 2.46
C ALA A 362 13.29 13.33 3.55
N ALA A 363 13.58 12.64 4.67
CA ALA A 363 14.56 13.13 5.62
C ALA A 363 15.95 13.14 4.95
N PRO A 364 16.72 14.25 5.02
CA PRO A 364 18.10 14.28 4.55
C PRO A 364 18.98 13.30 5.31
N THR A 365 20.09 12.89 4.70
CA THR A 365 21.11 12.07 5.36
C THR A 365 22.33 12.93 5.62
N VAL A 366 22.88 12.90 6.83
CA VAL A 366 24.13 13.60 7.15
C VAL A 366 25.22 12.58 7.36
N VAL A 367 26.34 12.72 6.65
CA VAL A 367 27.52 11.87 6.80
C VAL A 367 28.76 12.76 6.81
N ARG A 368 29.62 12.65 7.82
CA ARG A 368 30.85 13.45 7.97
C ARG A 368 30.61 14.96 7.85
N GLY A 369 29.46 15.44 8.34
CA GLY A 369 29.07 16.85 8.25
C GLY A 369 28.65 17.32 6.87
N VAL A 370 28.33 16.40 5.95
CA VAL A 370 27.74 16.71 4.64
C VAL A 370 26.28 16.26 4.62
N ILE A 371 25.37 17.20 4.38
CA ILE A 371 23.95 16.96 4.13
C ILE A 371 23.81 16.45 2.70
N VAL A 372 23.33 15.22 2.55
CA VAL A 372 23.01 14.61 1.26
C VAL A 372 21.50 14.60 1.07
N THR A 373 21.04 15.17 -0.03
CA THR A 373 19.61 15.22 -0.36
C THR A 373 19.35 14.99 -1.85
N GLY A 374 18.28 14.27 -2.13
CA GLY A 374 17.60 14.22 -3.42
C GLY A 374 16.25 14.95 -3.35
N ALA A 375 15.36 14.65 -4.28
CA ALA A 375 13.99 15.14 -4.27
C ALA A 375 13.04 14.17 -4.98
N GLN A 376 11.74 14.31 -4.70
CA GLN A 376 10.72 13.79 -5.60
C GLN A 376 10.64 14.67 -6.83
N VAL A 377 10.70 14.05 -8.01
CA VAL A 377 10.35 14.67 -9.27
C VAL A 377 9.03 14.06 -9.73
N ARG A 378 8.11 14.89 -10.23
CA ARG A 378 6.89 14.39 -10.86
C ARG A 378 7.20 13.92 -12.28
N ASP A 379 7.81 12.76 -12.37
CA ASP A 379 8.29 12.01 -13.54
C ASP A 379 7.19 11.65 -14.57
N GLY A 380 5.94 11.40 -14.15
CA GLY A 380 4.83 11.18 -15.09
C GLY A 380 4.38 12.39 -15.94
N GLN A 381 5.12 13.51 -15.97
CA GLN A 381 4.71 14.76 -16.63
C GLN A 381 5.30 14.96 -18.03
N ASP A 382 6.61 14.85 -18.17
CA ASP A 382 7.39 15.19 -19.37
C ASP A 382 8.70 14.41 -19.34
N GLU A 383 9.19 13.99 -20.51
CA GLU A 383 10.54 13.43 -20.64
C GLU A 383 11.61 14.44 -20.19
N ASP A 384 11.42 15.74 -20.47
CA ASP A 384 12.34 16.81 -20.06
C ASP A 384 12.04 17.32 -18.64
N ALA A 385 11.91 16.41 -17.67
CA ALA A 385 11.67 16.77 -16.27
C ALA A 385 12.90 17.45 -15.62
N PRO A 386 12.74 18.21 -14.52
CA PRO A 386 13.87 18.67 -13.72
C PRO A 386 14.81 17.53 -13.34
N SER A 387 16.11 17.82 -13.28
CA SER A 387 17.14 16.82 -12.94
C SER A 387 16.87 16.16 -11.59
N GLY A 388 17.05 14.85 -11.52
CA GLY A 388 17.07 14.08 -10.28
C GLY A 388 18.39 14.17 -9.50
N VAL A 389 19.28 15.11 -9.84
CA VAL A 389 20.60 15.33 -9.23
C VAL A 389 20.60 15.20 -7.70
N ILE A 390 21.59 14.48 -7.19
CA ILE A 390 21.84 14.32 -5.76
C ILE A 390 22.94 15.29 -5.35
N ARG A 391 22.74 16.05 -4.28
CA ARG A 391 23.68 17.09 -3.86
C ARG A 391 24.10 16.93 -2.41
N GLY A 392 25.38 17.16 -2.17
CA GLY A 392 26.01 17.25 -0.87
C GLY A 392 26.24 18.72 -0.49
N TYR A 393 25.84 19.11 0.71
CA TYR A 393 26.03 20.45 1.26
C TYR A 393 26.75 20.39 2.60
N ASP A 394 27.65 21.32 2.88
CA ASP A 394 28.26 21.43 4.20
C ASP A 394 27.18 21.71 5.27
N ALA A 395 27.15 20.93 6.35
CA ALA A 395 26.08 20.95 7.34
C ALA A 395 26.08 22.20 8.23
N VAL A 396 27.16 22.99 8.21
CA VAL A 396 27.28 24.23 8.99
C VAL A 396 26.94 25.45 8.15
N THR A 397 27.50 25.52 6.94
CA THR A 397 27.44 26.70 6.07
C THR A 397 26.37 26.60 4.98
N GLY A 398 25.91 25.40 4.65
CA GLY A 398 24.99 25.14 3.54
C GLY A 398 25.61 25.35 2.15
N GLN A 399 26.95 25.46 2.06
CA GLN A 399 27.64 25.56 0.78
C GLN A 399 27.63 24.21 0.04
N LEU A 400 27.49 24.24 -1.29
CA LEU A 400 27.56 23.05 -2.12
C LEU A 400 28.94 22.39 -1.98
N ALA A 401 28.97 21.21 -1.37
CA ALA A 401 30.17 20.38 -1.27
C ALA A 401 30.41 19.62 -2.57
N TRP A 402 29.36 19.01 -3.12
CA TRP A 402 29.40 18.32 -4.41
C TRP A 402 28.00 18.11 -5.01
N ALA A 403 27.94 17.80 -6.30
CA ALA A 403 26.74 17.33 -6.98
C ALA A 403 27.04 16.06 -7.78
N TRP A 404 26.20 15.05 -7.63
CA TRP A 404 26.21 13.83 -8.43
C TRP A 404 25.15 13.95 -9.52
N ASP A 405 25.60 14.36 -10.70
CA ASP A 405 24.81 14.43 -11.93
C ASP A 405 25.21 13.24 -12.81
N LEU A 406 24.36 12.21 -12.83
CA LEU A 406 24.66 10.95 -13.53
C LEU A 406 24.90 11.14 -15.03
N GLY A 407 24.30 12.17 -15.65
CA GLY A 407 24.47 12.45 -17.07
C GLY A 407 25.71 13.27 -17.39
N ASN A 408 26.31 13.91 -16.37
CA ASN A 408 27.53 14.68 -16.52
C ASN A 408 28.36 14.70 -15.21
N PRO A 409 29.26 13.72 -15.02
CA PRO A 409 30.07 13.61 -13.81
C PRO A 409 31.02 14.79 -13.54
N ASP A 410 31.28 15.65 -14.54
CA ASP A 410 32.12 16.84 -14.36
C ASP A 410 31.39 17.98 -13.64
N ASN A 411 30.06 17.90 -13.49
CA ASN A 411 29.23 18.86 -12.75
C ASN A 411 29.38 18.75 -11.21
N VAL A 412 30.47 18.16 -10.70
CA VAL A 412 30.69 17.95 -9.27
C VAL A 412 30.62 19.24 -8.45
N LYS A 413 30.91 20.40 -9.02
CA LYS A 413 30.77 21.72 -8.36
C LYS A 413 29.59 22.55 -8.89
N GLY A 414 28.61 21.88 -9.48
CA GLY A 414 27.55 22.50 -10.26
C GLY A 414 27.95 22.66 -11.74
N PRO A 415 26.96 22.87 -12.62
CA PRO A 415 27.21 23.06 -14.04
C PRO A 415 27.86 24.44 -14.31
N ALA A 416 28.43 24.59 -15.50
CA ALA A 416 28.96 25.87 -15.94
C ALA A 416 27.87 26.97 -15.93
N ALA A 417 28.25 28.22 -15.73
CA ALA A 417 27.30 29.33 -15.64
C ALA A 417 26.35 29.37 -16.86
N GLY A 418 25.04 29.39 -16.60
CA GLY A 418 23.98 29.39 -17.62
C GLY A 418 23.61 28.00 -18.15
N GLN A 419 24.27 26.93 -17.71
CA GLN A 419 23.90 25.55 -17.98
C GLN A 419 23.05 24.98 -16.83
N THR A 420 22.40 23.85 -17.07
CA THR A 420 21.64 23.12 -16.05
C THR A 420 22.24 21.74 -15.81
N TYR A 421 21.91 21.12 -14.68
CA TYR A 421 22.10 19.69 -14.51
C TYR A 421 21.33 18.90 -15.59
N THR A 422 21.76 17.65 -15.83
CA THR A 422 21.12 16.77 -16.81
C THR A 422 19.65 16.54 -16.47
N ARG A 423 18.76 16.88 -17.39
CA ARG A 423 17.30 16.80 -17.23
C ARG A 423 16.77 15.39 -17.55
N GLY A 424 15.56 15.08 -17.10
CA GLY A 424 14.90 13.78 -17.32
C GLY A 424 15.46 12.61 -16.50
N THR A 425 16.50 12.84 -15.69
CA THR A 425 17.24 11.81 -14.98
C THR A 425 16.47 11.23 -13.77
N PRO A 426 16.74 9.96 -13.40
CA PRO A 426 16.25 9.35 -12.16
C PRO A 426 16.54 10.19 -10.92
N ASN A 427 15.60 10.19 -9.98
CA ASN A 427 15.68 10.94 -8.73
C ASN A 427 15.90 10.03 -7.51
N MET A 428 16.03 10.62 -6.32
CA MET A 428 15.96 9.93 -5.03
C MET A 428 14.95 10.65 -4.14
N TRP A 429 13.72 10.17 -4.15
CA TRP A 429 12.61 10.74 -3.37
C TRP A 429 12.52 10.17 -1.95
N THR A 430 13.34 9.15 -1.64
CA THR A 430 13.43 8.45 -0.36
C THR A 430 14.70 8.83 0.39
N THR A 431 14.93 8.22 1.57
CA THR A 431 16.07 8.53 2.44
C THR A 431 17.23 7.59 2.16
N ALA A 432 18.44 8.13 2.01
CA ALA A 432 19.68 7.37 1.91
C ALA A 432 20.14 6.83 3.28
N VAL A 433 21.10 5.93 3.30
CA VAL A 433 21.81 5.53 4.53
C VAL A 433 23.28 5.90 4.43
N GLY A 434 23.88 6.33 5.53
CA GLY A 434 25.26 6.81 5.59
C GLY A 434 26.15 5.92 6.43
N ASP A 435 27.39 5.73 6.00
CA ASP A 435 28.44 5.07 6.77
C ASP A 435 29.56 6.07 7.09
N GLU A 436 29.59 6.53 8.34
CA GLU A 436 30.61 7.45 8.85
C GLU A 436 32.03 6.87 8.78
N ALA A 437 32.18 5.55 8.97
CA ALA A 437 33.49 4.89 9.01
C ALA A 437 34.10 4.77 7.60
N LEU A 438 33.28 4.41 6.60
CA LEU A 438 33.74 4.35 5.21
C LEU A 438 33.71 5.71 4.51
N GLY A 439 32.88 6.66 4.98
CA GLY A 439 32.65 7.93 4.28
C GLY A 439 31.78 7.76 3.05
N LEU A 440 30.91 6.75 3.05
CA LEU A 440 30.02 6.44 1.95
C LEU A 440 28.59 6.82 2.30
N VAL A 441 27.84 7.25 1.29
CA VAL A 441 26.38 7.39 1.33
C VAL A 441 25.78 6.48 0.28
N TYR A 442 24.75 5.73 0.64
CA TYR A 442 24.09 4.75 -0.23
C TYR A 442 22.74 5.28 -0.69
N LEU A 443 22.63 5.52 -1.98
CA LEU A 443 21.52 6.19 -2.65
C LEU A 443 20.61 5.15 -3.31
N PRO A 444 19.37 4.95 -2.82
CA PRO A 444 18.37 4.17 -3.54
C PRO A 444 17.76 5.02 -4.67
N ILE A 445 18.24 4.82 -5.91
CA ILE A 445 17.84 5.62 -7.08
C ILE A 445 16.52 5.11 -7.67
N SER A 446 15.71 6.06 -8.16
CA SER A 446 14.41 5.81 -8.78
C SER A 446 14.49 5.33 -10.22
N ASN A 447 13.34 5.15 -10.86
CA ASN A 447 13.20 5.07 -12.30
C ASN A 447 13.43 6.45 -12.99
N SER A 448 13.68 6.42 -14.30
CA SER A 448 13.75 7.62 -15.17
C SER A 448 12.39 8.24 -15.47
N SER A 449 12.39 9.55 -15.74
CA SER A 449 11.25 10.24 -16.34
C SER A 449 11.22 9.95 -17.85
N ILE A 450 10.16 9.40 -18.43
CA ILE A 450 8.85 9.01 -17.89
C ILE A 450 8.83 7.52 -17.51
N ASP A 451 7.88 7.13 -16.65
CA ASP A 451 7.93 5.81 -15.96
C ASP A 451 7.65 4.61 -16.88
N TYR A 452 6.75 4.73 -17.87
CA TYR A 452 6.20 3.59 -18.62
C TYR A 452 6.66 3.50 -20.09
N PHE A 453 7.70 4.24 -20.47
CA PHE A 453 8.29 4.26 -21.81
C PHE A 453 9.78 4.62 -21.71
N GLY A 454 10.64 3.99 -22.49
CA GLY A 454 12.08 4.05 -22.24
C GLY A 454 12.98 4.23 -23.46
N GLY A 455 12.51 4.10 -24.70
CA GLY A 455 13.38 4.13 -25.88
C GLY A 455 14.02 5.47 -26.20
N ASN A 456 13.70 6.53 -25.45
CA ASN A 456 14.36 7.82 -25.50
C ASN A 456 15.42 8.03 -24.39
N ARG A 457 15.55 7.09 -23.44
CA ARG A 457 16.45 7.22 -22.29
C ARG A 457 17.91 7.11 -22.70
N SER A 458 18.75 7.95 -22.10
CA SER A 458 20.20 7.96 -22.30
C SER A 458 20.87 6.70 -21.74
N GLU A 459 22.12 6.45 -22.13
CA GLU A 459 22.91 5.34 -21.58
C GLU A 459 23.15 5.51 -20.07
N ALA A 460 23.37 6.74 -19.61
CA ALA A 460 23.56 7.06 -18.20
C ALA A 460 22.31 6.72 -17.36
N GLU A 461 21.12 7.09 -17.85
CA GLU A 461 19.86 6.70 -17.22
C GLU A 461 19.70 5.19 -17.16
N ASN A 462 19.93 4.50 -18.28
CA ASN A 462 19.83 3.03 -18.33
C ASN A 462 20.84 2.32 -17.41
N THR A 463 21.94 2.98 -17.05
CA THR A 463 22.96 2.45 -16.13
C THR A 463 22.56 2.61 -14.67
N TYR A 464 21.94 3.74 -14.30
CA TYR A 464 21.71 4.10 -12.89
C TYR A 464 20.25 4.04 -12.42
N SER A 465 19.28 3.98 -13.34
CA SER A 465 17.87 3.75 -12.99
C SER A 465 17.76 2.50 -12.11
N ASP A 466 16.93 2.57 -11.06
CA ASP A 466 16.60 1.45 -10.17
C ASP A 466 17.83 0.80 -9.52
N SER A 467 18.83 1.63 -9.21
CA SER A 467 20.12 1.20 -8.69
C SER A 467 20.39 1.69 -7.28
N LEU A 468 21.01 0.83 -6.47
CA LEU A 468 21.67 1.24 -5.24
C LEU A 468 23.07 1.74 -5.58
N VAL A 469 23.33 3.02 -5.37
CA VAL A 469 24.61 3.67 -5.70
C VAL A 469 25.34 4.07 -4.42
N ALA A 470 26.56 3.61 -4.23
CA ALA A 470 27.44 4.09 -3.17
C ALA A 470 28.26 5.28 -3.68
N VAL A 471 28.19 6.41 -2.97
CA VAL A 471 28.92 7.64 -3.29
C VAL A 471 29.86 7.99 -2.15
N ASP A 472 31.10 8.36 -2.47
CA ASP A 472 32.04 8.93 -1.50
C ASP A 472 31.58 10.34 -1.12
N VAL A 473 31.23 10.54 0.14
CA VAL A 473 30.62 11.79 0.61
C VAL A 473 31.59 12.97 0.59
N THR A 474 32.89 12.73 0.48
CA THR A 474 33.90 13.79 0.42
C THR A 474 34.15 14.28 -1.01
N THR A 475 33.97 13.40 -1.99
CA THR A 475 34.25 13.72 -3.41
C THR A 475 33.01 13.87 -4.27
N GLY A 476 31.88 13.26 -3.88
CA GLY A 476 30.66 13.19 -4.68
C GLY A 476 30.73 12.22 -5.86
N ARG A 477 31.75 11.35 -5.92
CA ARG A 477 31.92 10.34 -6.97
C ARG A 477 31.34 9.00 -6.52
N ASP A 478 30.71 8.28 -7.43
CA ASP A 478 30.27 6.91 -7.18
C ASP A 478 31.46 5.96 -7.05
N VAL A 479 31.30 4.97 -6.18
CA VAL A 479 32.31 3.96 -5.84
C VAL A 479 31.90 2.60 -6.41
N TRP A 480 30.62 2.24 -6.25
CA TRP A 480 30.02 1.06 -6.84
C TRP A 480 28.51 1.28 -6.97
N HIS A 481 27.86 0.52 -7.86
CA HIS A 481 26.40 0.46 -7.93
C HIS A 481 25.91 -0.96 -8.22
N PHE A 482 24.67 -1.24 -7.85
CA PHE A 482 23.93 -2.44 -8.23
C PHE A 482 22.56 -2.04 -8.77
N GLN A 483 22.25 -2.45 -10.01
CA GLN A 483 20.96 -2.23 -10.64
C GLN A 483 20.01 -3.40 -10.33
N ALA A 484 18.94 -3.13 -9.59
CA ALA A 484 17.95 -4.13 -9.20
C ALA A 484 16.96 -4.44 -10.33
N LEU A 485 16.78 -3.51 -11.26
CA LEU A 485 15.91 -3.64 -12.42
C LEU A 485 16.52 -2.90 -13.62
N GLN A 486 16.74 -3.62 -14.71
CA GLN A 486 17.33 -3.07 -15.92
C GLN A 486 16.23 -2.50 -16.82
N ARG A 487 16.41 -1.26 -17.31
CA ARG A 487 15.49 -0.61 -18.26
C ARG A 487 14.03 -0.66 -17.78
N ASP A 488 13.78 -0.13 -16.57
CA ASP A 488 12.46 -0.17 -15.93
C ASP A 488 11.36 0.46 -16.79
N LEU A 489 10.22 -0.23 -16.90
CA LEU A 489 9.01 0.23 -17.59
C LEU A 489 7.78 0.10 -16.69
N TRP A 490 8.00 -0.09 -15.39
CA TRP A 490 7.00 -0.54 -14.43
C TRP A 490 6.86 0.38 -13.23
N ASP A 491 7.70 1.40 -13.04
CA ASP A 491 7.67 2.23 -11.82
C ASP A 491 7.97 1.35 -10.58
N TYR A 492 9.04 0.55 -10.71
CA TYR A 492 9.56 -0.32 -9.65
C TYR A 492 10.84 0.27 -9.04
N ASP A 493 10.83 1.58 -8.84
CA ASP A 493 11.92 2.30 -8.20
C ASP A 493 12.32 1.76 -6.83
N LEU A 494 13.53 2.12 -6.39
CA LEU A 494 14.01 1.79 -5.05
C LEU A 494 13.36 2.70 -4.00
N GLY A 495 12.12 2.34 -3.66
CA GLY A 495 11.29 3.07 -2.71
C GLY A 495 11.71 2.95 -1.24
N SER A 496 12.73 2.17 -0.87
CA SER A 496 13.07 1.88 0.53
C SER A 496 14.46 2.41 0.93
N GLN A 497 14.59 2.94 2.16
CA GLN A 497 15.90 3.18 2.76
C GLN A 497 16.62 1.84 3.03
N PRO A 498 17.82 1.60 2.50
CA PRO A 498 18.60 0.40 2.82
C PRO A 498 19.01 0.35 4.29
N SER A 499 19.32 -0.83 4.81
CA SER A 499 19.79 -1.01 6.20
C SER A 499 21.20 -1.58 6.24
N LEU A 500 22.06 -1.02 7.09
CA LEU A 500 23.38 -1.59 7.36
C LEU A 500 23.24 -2.68 8.42
N LEU A 501 23.97 -3.78 8.28
CA LEU A 501 23.94 -4.89 9.21
C LEU A 501 25.25 -5.68 9.20
N ASP A 502 25.47 -6.47 10.24
CA ASP A 502 26.50 -7.49 10.24
C ASP A 502 25.95 -8.80 9.66
N TYR A 503 26.57 -9.26 8.59
CA TYR A 503 26.21 -10.50 7.89
C TYR A 503 27.26 -11.58 8.15
N PRO A 504 26.86 -12.84 8.41
CA PRO A 504 27.81 -13.93 8.63
C PRO A 504 28.62 -14.19 7.36
N GLY A 505 29.91 -13.92 7.42
CA GLY A 505 30.85 -14.20 6.33
C GLY A 505 31.08 -15.71 6.15
N PRO A 506 31.61 -16.13 4.99
CA PRO A 506 31.90 -17.54 4.70
C PRO A 506 32.90 -18.18 5.69
N ASP A 507 33.75 -17.39 6.33
CA ASP A 507 34.74 -17.80 7.33
C ASP A 507 34.22 -17.72 8.78
N GLY A 508 32.93 -17.43 8.95
CA GLY A 508 32.29 -17.24 10.25
C GLY A 508 32.53 -15.88 10.90
N LYS A 509 33.27 -14.96 10.25
CA LYS A 509 33.44 -13.59 10.75
C LYS A 509 32.34 -12.68 10.19
N PRO A 510 31.89 -11.67 10.96
CA PRO A 510 30.91 -10.72 10.44
C PRO A 510 31.51 -9.88 9.31
N VAL A 511 30.76 -9.75 8.22
CA VAL A 511 31.00 -8.84 7.11
C VAL A 511 30.06 -7.64 7.28
N ALA A 512 30.61 -6.43 7.19
CA ALA A 512 29.82 -5.21 7.19
C ALA A 512 29.00 -5.14 5.89
N ALA A 513 27.68 -5.29 6.03
CA ALA A 513 26.78 -5.49 4.91
C ALA A 513 25.73 -4.37 4.81
N ILE A 514 25.06 -4.33 3.66
CA ILE A 514 23.90 -3.49 3.37
C ILE A 514 22.80 -4.35 2.77
N LEU A 515 21.57 -4.22 3.29
CA LEU A 515 20.38 -4.89 2.81
C LEU A 515 19.49 -3.89 2.06
N LEU A 516 19.13 -4.26 0.83
CA LEU A 516 18.28 -3.50 -0.08
C LEU A 516 16.95 -4.25 -0.30
N PRO A 517 15.84 -3.77 0.26
CA PRO A 517 14.51 -4.22 -0.13
C PRO A 517 13.98 -3.40 -1.31
N THR A 518 13.17 -4.02 -2.18
CA THR A 518 12.73 -3.43 -3.45
C THR A 518 11.22 -3.50 -3.67
N LYS A 519 10.68 -2.66 -4.56
CA LYS A 519 9.25 -2.64 -4.90
C LYS A 519 8.79 -3.90 -5.63
N GLN A 520 9.65 -4.48 -6.48
CA GLN A 520 9.42 -5.78 -7.10
C GLN A 520 9.53 -6.95 -6.10
N GLY A 521 9.79 -6.68 -4.82
CA GLY A 521 9.71 -7.65 -3.73
C GLY A 521 11.01 -8.41 -3.44
N ASP A 522 12.04 -8.30 -4.27
CA ASP A 522 13.33 -8.94 -3.99
C ASP A 522 14.12 -8.19 -2.93
N MET A 523 14.91 -8.95 -2.17
CA MET A 523 15.84 -8.43 -1.18
C MET A 523 17.25 -8.85 -1.53
N TYR A 524 18.17 -7.89 -1.51
CA TYR A 524 19.57 -8.10 -1.84
C TYR A 524 20.46 -7.73 -0.65
N ILE A 525 21.58 -8.43 -0.50
CA ILE A 525 22.56 -8.18 0.56
C ILE A 525 23.94 -8.09 -0.08
N PHE A 526 24.66 -7.00 0.19
CA PHE A 526 25.98 -6.73 -0.36
C PHE A 526 26.98 -6.43 0.75
N ASP A 527 28.26 -6.71 0.49
CA ASP A 527 29.36 -6.08 1.21
C ASP A 527 29.28 -4.57 0.95
N ARG A 528 29.13 -3.78 2.02
CA ARG A 528 28.80 -2.37 1.88
C ARG A 528 29.98 -1.52 1.40
N ALA A 529 31.21 -2.01 1.51
CA ALA A 529 32.40 -1.29 1.02
C ALA A 529 32.61 -1.51 -0.48
N THR A 530 32.29 -2.69 -0.98
CA THR A 530 32.67 -3.12 -2.34
C THR A 530 31.51 -3.36 -3.30
N GLY A 531 30.26 -3.45 -2.79
CA GLY A 531 29.10 -3.81 -3.60
C GLY A 531 29.05 -5.28 -4.01
N LYS A 532 29.96 -6.13 -3.52
CA LYS A 532 29.94 -7.57 -3.81
C LYS A 532 28.70 -8.22 -3.19
N PRO A 533 27.91 -9.00 -3.96
CA PRO A 533 26.79 -9.75 -3.39
C PRO A 533 27.27 -10.75 -2.32
N LEU A 534 26.60 -10.75 -1.17
CA LEU A 534 26.80 -11.74 -0.09
C LEU A 534 25.76 -12.87 -0.14
N ILE A 535 24.77 -12.72 -1.01
CA ILE A 535 23.77 -13.73 -1.33
C ILE A 535 23.81 -14.06 -2.83
N PRO A 536 23.30 -15.24 -3.25
CA PRO A 536 23.19 -15.57 -4.66
C PRO A 536 22.16 -14.68 -5.37
N ILE A 537 22.56 -14.12 -6.52
CA ILE A 537 21.68 -13.37 -7.42
C ILE A 537 21.52 -14.18 -8.70
N GLY A 538 20.27 -14.51 -9.02
CA GLY A 538 19.88 -15.21 -10.23
C GLY A 538 19.48 -14.25 -11.35
N SER A 539 18.96 -14.83 -12.43
CA SER A 539 18.45 -14.11 -13.58
C SER A 539 17.12 -14.73 -14.03
N VAL A 540 16.14 -13.90 -14.37
CA VAL A 540 14.85 -14.32 -14.92
C VAL A 540 14.63 -13.67 -16.28
N LYS A 541 14.05 -14.42 -17.22
CA LYS A 541 13.73 -13.88 -18.55
C LYS A 541 12.62 -12.83 -18.46
N ALA A 542 12.81 -11.67 -19.08
CA ALA A 542 11.75 -10.70 -19.22
C ALA A 542 10.92 -11.00 -20.49
N PRO A 543 9.59 -10.98 -20.42
CA PRO A 543 8.76 -11.23 -21.59
C PRO A 543 8.77 -10.03 -22.54
N LYS A 544 9.22 -10.25 -23.78
CA LYS A 544 9.18 -9.26 -24.87
C LYS A 544 7.84 -9.28 -25.61
N LEU A 545 6.78 -9.02 -24.87
CA LEU A 545 5.40 -9.04 -25.38
C LEU A 545 4.93 -7.63 -25.76
N GLY A 546 3.90 -7.55 -26.60
CA GLY A 546 3.23 -6.29 -26.93
C GLY A 546 3.86 -5.52 -28.10
N SER A 547 3.25 -4.39 -28.42
CA SER A 547 3.60 -3.54 -29.58
C SER A 547 4.49 -2.35 -29.24
N VAL A 548 4.83 -2.14 -27.96
CA VAL A 548 5.56 -0.96 -27.50
C VAL A 548 6.95 -1.39 -27.06
N GLU A 549 7.96 -0.91 -27.78
CA GLU A 549 9.40 -1.05 -27.47
C GLU A 549 9.90 -2.46 -27.08
N PRO A 550 9.51 -3.54 -27.78
CA PRO A 550 9.94 -4.89 -27.40
C PRO A 550 11.46 -5.08 -27.42
N ASP A 551 12.18 -4.34 -28.27
CA ASP A 551 13.65 -4.36 -28.36
C ASP A 551 14.33 -3.59 -27.21
N PHE A 552 13.61 -2.68 -26.56
CA PHE A 552 14.10 -1.96 -25.38
C PHE A 552 14.07 -2.85 -24.14
N VAL A 553 13.06 -3.71 -23.99
CA VAL A 553 12.97 -4.63 -22.85
C VAL A 553 14.24 -5.50 -22.76
N ALA A 554 14.90 -5.47 -21.60
CA ALA A 554 16.08 -6.28 -21.33
C ALA A 554 15.77 -7.78 -21.50
N ASP A 555 16.73 -8.59 -21.97
CA ASP A 555 16.50 -10.04 -22.15
C ASP A 555 16.24 -10.75 -20.82
N THR A 556 16.90 -10.30 -19.76
CA THR A 556 16.76 -10.85 -18.42
C THR A 556 16.84 -9.78 -17.35
N GLN A 557 16.24 -10.04 -16.19
CA GLN A 557 16.32 -9.21 -15.00
C GLN A 557 17.03 -9.94 -13.85
N PRO A 558 17.82 -9.24 -13.02
CA PRO A 558 18.35 -9.78 -11.77
C PRO A 558 17.20 -10.22 -10.86
N THR A 559 17.37 -11.34 -10.16
CA THR A 559 16.42 -11.79 -9.13
C THR A 559 17.15 -12.28 -7.90
N SER A 560 16.66 -11.95 -6.72
CA SER A 560 17.20 -12.53 -5.48
C SER A 560 16.87 -14.03 -5.42
N LEU A 561 17.86 -14.86 -5.06
CA LEU A 561 17.64 -16.27 -4.74
C LEU A 561 17.60 -16.52 -3.24
N TRP A 562 17.76 -15.47 -2.43
CA TRP A 562 17.74 -15.54 -0.97
C TRP A 562 16.35 -15.30 -0.40
N HIS A 563 15.69 -14.19 -0.77
CA HIS A 563 14.32 -13.92 -0.36
C HIS A 563 13.58 -13.01 -1.34
N SER A 564 12.28 -13.26 -1.49
CA SER A 564 11.35 -12.42 -2.24
C SER A 564 9.99 -12.36 -1.57
N LEU A 565 9.39 -11.17 -1.58
CA LEU A 565 8.01 -10.92 -1.15
C LEU A 565 6.99 -11.18 -2.26
N ARG A 566 7.46 -11.42 -3.50
CA ARG A 566 6.59 -11.69 -4.65
C ARG A 566 5.70 -12.91 -4.39
N LYS A 567 4.49 -12.83 -4.93
CA LYS A 567 3.55 -13.95 -4.99
C LYS A 567 3.52 -14.53 -6.39
N ASP A 568 2.90 -15.70 -6.51
CA ASP A 568 2.73 -16.37 -7.78
C ASP A 568 1.95 -15.51 -8.78
N PRO A 569 2.26 -15.62 -10.10
CA PRO A 569 1.50 -14.94 -11.13
C PRO A 569 0.01 -15.25 -11.05
N LYS A 570 -0.82 -14.21 -11.22
CA LYS A 570 -2.28 -14.35 -11.19
C LYS A 570 -2.81 -15.16 -12.37
N THR A 571 -3.89 -15.88 -12.12
CA THR A 571 -4.67 -16.64 -13.09
C THR A 571 -6.10 -16.12 -13.13
N GLU A 572 -6.89 -16.59 -14.10
CA GLU A 572 -8.33 -16.29 -14.15
C GLU A 572 -9.05 -16.73 -12.86
N ALA A 573 -8.57 -17.79 -12.19
CA ALA A 573 -9.17 -18.29 -10.96
C ALA A 573 -8.97 -17.34 -9.76
N ASP A 574 -7.92 -16.51 -9.80
CA ASP A 574 -7.62 -15.53 -8.75
C ASP A 574 -8.48 -14.26 -8.84
N MET A 575 -9.27 -14.15 -9.92
CA MET A 575 -10.18 -13.03 -10.10
C MET A 575 -11.30 -13.10 -9.06
N TRP A 576 -11.64 -11.93 -8.54
CA TRP A 576 -12.53 -11.77 -7.42
C TRP A 576 -13.60 -10.72 -7.69
N GLY A 577 -14.46 -10.54 -6.70
CA GLY A 577 -15.55 -9.59 -6.70
C GLY A 577 -16.44 -9.87 -5.49
N PHE A 578 -17.32 -8.93 -5.16
CA PHE A 578 -18.28 -9.16 -4.08
C PHE A 578 -19.39 -10.15 -4.49
N SER A 579 -19.70 -10.22 -5.78
CA SER A 579 -20.71 -11.12 -6.35
C SER A 579 -20.18 -11.97 -7.52
N PRO A 580 -20.90 -13.04 -7.93
CA PRO A 580 -20.58 -13.77 -9.15
C PRO A 580 -20.53 -12.88 -10.40
N VAL A 581 -21.33 -11.82 -10.47
CA VAL A 581 -21.34 -10.89 -11.62
C VAL A 581 -20.10 -10.00 -11.59
N ASP A 582 -19.69 -9.50 -10.41
CA ASP A 582 -18.42 -8.76 -10.28
C ASP A 582 -17.24 -9.62 -10.72
N GLN A 583 -17.19 -10.85 -10.22
CA GLN A 583 -16.13 -11.79 -10.56
C GLN A 583 -16.09 -12.10 -12.06
N LEU A 584 -17.25 -12.34 -12.67
CA LEU A 584 -17.37 -12.52 -14.11
C LEU A 584 -16.76 -11.35 -14.89
N MET A 585 -17.08 -10.11 -14.50
CA MET A 585 -16.52 -8.92 -15.14
C MET A 585 -15.00 -8.81 -14.95
N CYS A 586 -14.48 -9.13 -13.77
CA CYS A 586 -13.04 -9.13 -13.52
C CYS A 586 -12.30 -10.22 -14.33
N ARG A 587 -12.92 -11.38 -14.54
CA ARG A 587 -12.38 -12.43 -15.44
C ARG A 587 -12.36 -11.99 -16.89
N ILE A 588 -13.38 -11.28 -17.34
CA ILE A 588 -13.39 -10.69 -18.69
C ILE A 588 -12.25 -9.68 -18.80
N GLN A 589 -12.09 -8.78 -17.82
CA GLN A 589 -10.98 -7.82 -17.81
C GLN A 589 -9.61 -8.52 -17.81
N PHE A 590 -9.43 -9.62 -17.05
CA PHE A 590 -8.21 -10.42 -17.06
C PHE A 590 -7.90 -10.94 -18.46
N ARG A 591 -8.89 -11.57 -19.11
CA ARG A 591 -8.74 -12.14 -20.46
C ARG A 591 -8.55 -11.08 -21.56
N GLN A 592 -9.01 -9.86 -21.32
CA GLN A 592 -8.80 -8.72 -22.21
C GLN A 592 -7.49 -7.97 -21.93
N SER A 593 -6.70 -8.41 -20.96
CA SER A 593 -5.45 -7.77 -20.60
C SER A 593 -4.24 -8.63 -20.96
N ASN A 594 -3.13 -7.99 -21.30
CA ASN A 594 -1.84 -8.65 -21.41
C ASN A 594 -1.33 -8.98 -20.01
N TYR A 595 -0.88 -10.22 -19.80
CA TYR A 595 -0.28 -10.65 -18.54
C TYR A 595 0.68 -11.82 -18.72
N ALA A 596 1.90 -11.65 -18.22
CA ALA A 596 3.00 -12.61 -18.22
C ALA A 596 3.79 -12.57 -16.90
N GLY A 597 3.12 -12.23 -15.79
CA GLY A 597 3.74 -12.09 -14.47
C GLY A 597 4.20 -10.67 -14.18
N TYR A 598 5.11 -10.51 -13.20
CA TYR A 598 5.48 -9.19 -12.68
C TYR A 598 6.26 -8.30 -13.64
N LEU A 599 6.84 -8.89 -14.69
CA LEU A 599 7.56 -8.20 -15.77
C LEU A 599 6.69 -8.05 -17.03
N THR A 600 5.35 -8.09 -16.92
CA THR A 600 4.47 -7.87 -18.07
C THR A 600 4.74 -6.48 -18.66
N PRO A 601 5.23 -6.35 -19.90
CA PRO A 601 5.60 -5.06 -20.46
C PRO A 601 4.36 -4.18 -20.72
N PRO A 602 4.53 -2.84 -20.72
CA PRO A 602 3.49 -1.92 -21.14
C PRO A 602 2.96 -2.20 -22.55
N SER A 603 1.67 -1.91 -22.77
CA SER A 603 1.03 -2.06 -24.07
C SER A 603 0.01 -0.96 -24.33
N SER A 604 -0.18 -0.64 -25.62
CA SER A 604 -1.13 0.37 -26.09
C SER A 604 -2.36 -0.21 -26.77
N ASP A 605 -2.24 -1.39 -27.38
CA ASP A 605 -3.33 -2.09 -28.07
C ASP A 605 -4.39 -2.62 -27.09
N LYS A 606 -3.97 -3.08 -25.91
CA LYS A 606 -4.82 -3.55 -24.82
C LYS A 606 -4.22 -3.15 -23.46
N PRO A 607 -5.01 -3.10 -22.39
CA PRO A 607 -4.48 -2.95 -21.05
C PRO A 607 -3.55 -4.11 -20.66
N TRP A 608 -2.61 -3.86 -19.76
CA TRP A 608 -1.83 -4.91 -19.10
C TRP A 608 -2.09 -4.93 -17.60
N ILE A 609 -1.77 -6.07 -16.99
CA ILE A 609 -1.78 -6.22 -15.53
C ILE A 609 -0.34 -6.08 -15.03
N GLN A 610 -0.12 -5.09 -14.18
CA GLN A 610 1.13 -4.90 -13.46
C GLN A 610 0.97 -5.51 -12.06
N TYR A 611 1.79 -6.51 -11.71
CA TYR A 611 1.64 -7.22 -10.44
C TYR A 611 2.98 -7.68 -9.86
N PRO A 612 3.47 -7.10 -8.74
CA PRO A 612 2.80 -6.08 -7.94
C PRO A 612 2.58 -4.78 -8.72
N GLY A 613 1.66 -3.92 -8.29
CA GLY A 613 1.56 -2.56 -8.84
C GLY A 613 2.75 -1.68 -8.41
N TYR A 614 2.76 -0.41 -8.80
CA TYR A 614 3.84 0.54 -8.47
C TYR A 614 4.03 0.85 -6.96
N ASN A 615 3.07 0.50 -6.10
CA ASN A 615 3.24 0.55 -4.63
C ASN A 615 3.92 -0.72 -4.10
N GLY A 616 4.50 -1.54 -4.97
CA GLY A 616 4.78 -2.94 -4.74
C GLY A 616 5.74 -3.22 -3.58
N GLY A 617 5.69 -4.46 -3.08
CA GLY A 617 6.68 -4.98 -2.15
C GLY A 617 6.93 -4.05 -0.95
N SER A 618 8.18 -3.67 -0.77
CA SER A 618 8.63 -2.72 0.26
C SER A 618 8.76 -1.30 -0.31
N ASP A 619 8.06 -0.35 0.30
CA ASP A 619 8.03 1.06 -0.08
C ASP A 619 8.76 1.95 0.98
N TRP A 620 8.50 3.26 1.07
CA TRP A 620 9.23 4.23 1.91
C TRP A 620 9.32 3.91 3.41
N GLY A 621 8.47 3.02 3.90
CA GLY A 621 8.56 2.49 5.25
C GLY A 621 9.85 1.72 5.52
N SER A 622 10.36 1.03 4.49
CA SER A 622 11.43 0.05 4.53
C SER A 622 11.16 -1.09 5.53
N VAL A 623 12.13 -1.99 5.66
CA VAL A 623 12.11 -3.13 6.57
C VAL A 623 12.67 -2.76 7.95
N ALA A 624 12.29 -3.54 8.96
CA ALA A 624 12.89 -3.50 10.29
C ALA A 624 13.69 -4.78 10.55
N ILE A 625 14.80 -4.67 11.26
CA ILE A 625 15.72 -5.77 11.52
C ILE A 625 15.92 -5.91 13.02
N ASP A 626 15.71 -7.11 13.56
CA ASP A 626 16.21 -7.50 14.88
C ASP A 626 17.61 -8.11 14.71
N PRO A 627 18.70 -7.36 14.97
CA PRO A 627 20.06 -7.87 14.79
C PRO A 627 20.43 -8.95 15.81
N VAL A 628 19.72 -9.00 16.94
CA VAL A 628 19.99 -9.92 18.06
C VAL A 628 19.35 -11.29 17.80
N ARG A 629 18.08 -11.29 17.40
CA ARG A 629 17.34 -12.50 16.98
C ARG A 629 17.56 -12.86 15.53
N ARG A 630 18.22 -12.00 14.77
CA ARG A 630 18.51 -12.13 13.33
C ARG A 630 17.24 -12.33 12.49
N ILE A 631 16.23 -11.51 12.78
CA ILE A 631 14.92 -11.55 12.10
C ILE A 631 14.73 -10.26 11.33
N LEU A 632 14.38 -10.37 10.06
CA LEU A 632 13.90 -9.26 9.24
C LEU A 632 12.37 -9.27 9.24
N ILE A 633 11.77 -8.10 9.46
CA ILE A 633 10.34 -7.85 9.39
C ILE A 633 10.06 -6.97 8.17
N ALA A 634 9.25 -7.48 7.25
CA ALA A 634 8.85 -6.77 6.05
C ALA A 634 7.32 -6.79 5.90
N ASN A 635 6.73 -5.61 5.90
CA ASN A 635 5.37 -5.42 5.42
C ASN A 635 5.38 -5.20 3.90
N TYR A 636 4.32 -5.63 3.22
CA TYR A 636 4.27 -5.65 1.76
C TYR A 636 2.87 -5.38 1.19
N ASN A 637 2.83 -4.80 0.00
CA ASN A 637 1.62 -4.68 -0.80
C ASN A 637 1.47 -5.85 -1.77
N ASP A 638 0.26 -6.40 -1.86
CA ASP A 638 -0.11 -7.51 -2.75
C ASP A 638 -1.25 -7.09 -3.70
N VAL A 639 -1.07 -5.94 -4.35
CA VAL A 639 -2.13 -5.30 -5.15
C VAL A 639 -1.67 -5.06 -6.58
N PRO A 640 -2.40 -5.55 -7.60
CA PRO A 640 -2.10 -5.23 -8.99
C PRO A 640 -2.68 -3.90 -9.44
N ASN A 641 -2.08 -3.34 -10.48
CA ASN A 641 -2.67 -2.28 -11.29
C ASN A 641 -3.13 -2.84 -12.64
N ARG A 642 -4.15 -2.22 -13.21
CA ARG A 642 -4.51 -2.43 -14.62
C ARG A 642 -4.24 -1.15 -15.39
N SER A 643 -3.26 -1.18 -16.28
CA SER A 643 -2.70 0.01 -16.91
C SER A 643 -2.79 -0.08 -18.43
N GLN A 644 -2.79 1.04 -19.14
CA GLN A 644 -2.74 1.08 -20.61
C GLN A 644 -2.07 2.36 -21.12
N LEU A 645 -1.15 2.22 -22.07
CA LEU A 645 -0.55 3.35 -22.77
C LEU A 645 -1.57 3.90 -23.77
N ILE A 646 -1.81 5.19 -23.70
CA ILE A 646 -2.75 5.91 -24.56
C ILE A 646 -1.96 6.64 -25.63
N PRO A 647 -2.14 6.32 -26.93
CA PRO A 647 -1.42 7.00 -28.01
C PRO A 647 -1.55 8.52 -27.91
N ARG A 648 -0.46 9.24 -28.20
CA ARG A 648 -0.38 10.70 -28.03
C ARG A 648 -1.54 11.45 -28.68
N GLU A 649 -1.94 11.08 -29.90
CA GLU A 649 -3.08 11.73 -30.56
C GLU A 649 -4.39 11.58 -29.76
N GLN A 650 -4.63 10.41 -29.18
CA GLN A 650 -5.81 10.18 -28.34
C GLN A 650 -5.71 10.98 -27.04
N ALA A 651 -4.55 11.01 -26.40
CA ALA A 651 -4.31 11.81 -25.19
C ALA A 651 -4.54 13.32 -25.45
N ASN A 652 -4.11 13.81 -26.61
CA ASN A 652 -4.35 15.19 -27.05
C ASN A 652 -5.84 15.47 -27.26
N ARG A 653 -6.58 14.54 -27.89
CA ARG A 653 -8.06 14.64 -28.02
C ARG A 653 -8.78 14.61 -26.67
N MET A 654 -8.21 13.91 -25.68
CA MET A 654 -8.71 13.87 -24.30
C MET A 654 -8.38 15.15 -23.52
N GLY A 655 -7.55 16.06 -24.07
CA GLY A 655 -7.14 17.29 -23.41
C GLY A 655 -6.19 17.07 -22.22
N VAL A 656 -5.42 15.98 -22.22
CA VAL A 656 -4.44 15.68 -21.18
C VAL A 656 -3.25 16.64 -21.32
N GLN A 657 -2.87 17.31 -20.24
CA GLN A 657 -1.87 18.40 -20.24
C GLN A 657 -0.83 18.21 -19.11
N PRO A 658 0.43 18.64 -19.32
CA PRO A 658 1.47 18.62 -18.29
C PRO A 658 1.25 19.71 -17.23
N ILE A 659 1.91 19.54 -16.08
CA ILE A 659 1.82 20.44 -14.92
C ILE A 659 2.07 21.92 -15.26
N TYR A 660 2.95 22.23 -16.21
CA TYR A 660 3.29 23.60 -16.59
C TYR A 660 2.31 24.25 -17.59
N ALA A 661 1.37 23.49 -18.17
CA ALA A 661 0.39 23.99 -19.13
C ALA A 661 -0.92 24.46 -18.47
N SER A 662 -1.17 24.08 -17.22
CA SER A 662 -2.31 24.53 -16.42
C SER A 662 -1.92 25.66 -15.46
N LYS A 663 -2.81 26.65 -15.26
CA LYS A 663 -2.65 27.67 -14.20
C LYS A 663 -3.00 27.16 -12.80
N ASP A 664 -3.55 25.96 -12.71
CA ASP A 664 -3.87 25.30 -11.46
C ASP A 664 -3.06 23.99 -11.43
N ALA A 665 -2.02 23.94 -10.59
CA ALA A 665 -1.18 22.76 -10.39
C ALA A 665 -1.98 21.56 -9.83
N ASN A 666 -3.15 21.83 -9.24
CA ASN A 666 -4.13 20.87 -8.74
C ASN A 666 -5.31 20.65 -9.71
N ALA A 667 -5.40 21.37 -10.84
CA ALA A 667 -6.44 21.13 -11.83
C ALA A 667 -6.19 19.78 -12.45
N LYS A 668 -6.91 18.78 -11.95
CA LYS A 668 -7.18 17.44 -12.52
C LYS A 668 -6.38 17.20 -13.79
N ALA A 669 -5.08 16.90 -13.64
CA ALA A 669 -4.14 16.63 -14.74
C ALA A 669 -4.49 15.36 -15.53
N ALA A 670 -5.63 14.75 -15.25
CA ALA A 670 -6.08 13.49 -15.79
C ALA A 670 -7.45 13.69 -16.42
N GLY A 671 -7.53 13.48 -17.74
CA GLY A 671 -8.77 12.93 -18.29
C GLY A 671 -9.15 11.69 -17.46
N LYS A 672 -10.45 11.47 -17.20
CA LYS A 672 -10.88 10.21 -16.59
C LYS A 672 -10.71 9.11 -17.62
N GLY A 673 -9.76 8.20 -17.41
CA GLY A 673 -9.68 6.97 -18.17
C GLY A 673 -10.85 6.04 -17.84
N GLU A 674 -10.95 4.90 -18.54
CA GLU A 674 -11.95 3.89 -18.22
C GLU A 674 -11.90 3.50 -16.73
N GLY A 675 -13.06 3.31 -16.10
CA GLY A 675 -13.16 2.86 -14.71
C GLY A 675 -12.76 3.89 -13.63
N GLY A 676 -12.51 5.16 -13.98
CA GLY A 676 -12.05 6.17 -13.03
C GLY A 676 -10.52 6.25 -12.90
N SER A 677 -9.80 5.67 -13.86
CA SER A 677 -8.33 5.69 -13.94
C SER A 677 -7.77 7.11 -14.06
N SER A 678 -6.61 7.35 -13.43
CA SER A 678 -5.82 8.56 -13.63
C SER A 678 -5.04 8.44 -14.94
N VAL A 679 -5.10 9.47 -15.79
CA VAL A 679 -4.29 9.56 -17.01
C VAL A 679 -3.16 10.56 -16.79
N TYR A 680 -1.92 10.14 -16.94
CA TYR A 680 -0.74 11.01 -16.83
C TYR A 680 -0.22 11.40 -18.22
N PRO A 681 0.16 12.68 -18.42
CA PRO A 681 0.42 13.27 -19.73
C PRO A 681 1.65 12.70 -20.43
N GLN A 682 2.76 12.50 -19.72
CA GLN A 682 4.03 12.01 -20.29
C GLN A 682 4.45 12.76 -21.57
N ILE A 683 4.40 14.10 -21.59
CA ILE A 683 4.69 14.90 -22.81
C ILE A 683 6.09 14.60 -23.36
N ASN A 684 6.26 14.84 -24.66
CA ASN A 684 7.41 14.46 -25.49
C ASN A 684 7.56 12.96 -25.76
N ALA A 685 6.78 12.12 -25.07
CA ALA A 685 6.63 10.71 -25.40
C ALA A 685 5.48 10.42 -26.37
N PRO A 686 5.56 9.29 -27.12
CA PRO A 686 4.50 8.84 -28.01
C PRO A 686 3.22 8.40 -27.29
N TYR A 687 3.24 8.26 -25.96
CA TYR A 687 2.11 7.78 -25.16
C TYR A 687 1.90 8.60 -23.88
N ALA A 688 0.65 8.86 -23.54
CA ALA A 688 0.20 9.08 -22.16
C ALA A 688 -0.03 7.72 -21.48
N ILE A 689 -0.28 7.70 -20.17
CA ILE A 689 -0.54 6.45 -19.44
C ILE A 689 -1.83 6.56 -18.63
N SER A 690 -2.72 5.57 -18.77
CA SER A 690 -3.89 5.39 -17.91
C SER A 690 -3.62 4.31 -16.86
N VAL A 691 -3.80 4.62 -15.58
CA VAL A 691 -3.57 3.67 -14.48
C VAL A 691 -4.82 3.48 -13.63
N ASN A 692 -5.36 2.25 -13.61
CA ASN A 692 -6.36 1.80 -12.63
C ASN A 692 -5.63 1.22 -11.42
N ALA A 693 -5.31 2.10 -10.47
CA ALA A 693 -4.61 1.72 -9.24
C ALA A 693 -5.46 0.77 -8.39
N GLY A 694 -4.91 -0.38 -8.03
CA GLY A 694 -5.62 -1.40 -7.28
C GLY A 694 -6.53 -2.32 -8.10
N TRP A 695 -6.53 -2.15 -9.43
CA TRP A 695 -7.37 -2.86 -10.38
C TRP A 695 -8.81 -3.02 -9.87
N ARG A 696 -9.50 -1.87 -9.75
CA ARG A 696 -10.88 -1.81 -9.27
C ARG A 696 -11.84 -2.07 -10.42
N ASN A 697 -12.88 -2.87 -10.16
CA ASN A 697 -13.91 -3.22 -11.14
C ASN A 697 -14.66 -1.97 -11.62
N ILE A 698 -14.86 -1.87 -12.93
CA ILE A 698 -15.58 -0.79 -13.60
C ILE A 698 -17.06 -0.86 -13.17
N GLY A 699 -17.47 0.09 -12.33
CA GLY A 699 -18.86 0.26 -11.89
C GLY A 699 -19.06 0.08 -10.39
N THR A 700 -18.53 -1.00 -9.81
CA THR A 700 -18.67 -1.28 -8.35
C THR A 700 -17.49 -0.80 -7.53
N GLY A 701 -16.31 -0.59 -8.14
CA GLY A 701 -15.10 -0.15 -7.44
C GLY A 701 -14.45 -1.21 -6.55
N VAL A 702 -14.99 -2.43 -6.52
CA VAL A 702 -14.45 -3.57 -5.76
C VAL A 702 -13.16 -4.06 -6.45
N PRO A 703 -12.10 -4.44 -5.71
CA PRO A 703 -10.89 -5.01 -6.30
C PRO A 703 -11.17 -6.26 -7.12
N CYS A 704 -10.50 -6.40 -8.26
CA CYS A 704 -10.65 -7.57 -9.13
C CYS A 704 -9.80 -8.77 -8.72
N THR A 705 -8.97 -8.66 -7.69
CA THR A 705 -8.19 -9.77 -7.13
C THR A 705 -8.66 -10.17 -5.75
N ALA A 706 -8.48 -11.45 -5.41
CA ALA A 706 -8.84 -11.96 -4.10
C ALA A 706 -7.89 -11.42 -3.03
N PRO A 707 -8.39 -11.09 -1.83
CA PRO A 707 -7.54 -10.84 -0.68
C PRO A 707 -6.62 -12.05 -0.36
N PRO A 708 -5.47 -11.85 0.31
CA PRO A 708 -5.03 -10.60 0.92
C PRO A 708 -4.50 -9.55 -0.07
N TYR A 709 -4.71 -8.26 0.20
CA TYR A 709 -4.16 -7.13 -0.59
C TYR A 709 -2.83 -6.61 -0.03
N GLY A 710 -2.36 -7.16 1.08
CA GLY A 710 -1.09 -6.81 1.70
C GLY A 710 -0.86 -7.62 2.97
N GLY A 711 0.39 -7.68 3.40
CA GLY A 711 0.78 -8.54 4.51
C GLY A 711 1.99 -8.04 5.27
N ILE A 712 2.38 -8.83 6.26
CA ILE A 712 3.61 -8.67 7.03
C ILE A 712 4.25 -10.04 7.25
N ARG A 713 5.57 -10.10 7.09
CA ARG A 713 6.35 -11.32 7.10
C ARG A 713 7.58 -11.17 7.99
N ALA A 714 7.90 -12.23 8.73
CA ALA A 714 9.20 -12.41 9.35
C ALA A 714 10.07 -13.37 8.55
N VAL A 715 11.33 -13.02 8.38
CA VAL A 715 12.34 -13.75 7.61
C VAL A 715 13.57 -13.96 8.46
N SER A 716 14.13 -15.17 8.45
CA SER A 716 15.44 -15.45 9.04
C SER A 716 16.53 -14.76 8.23
N LEU A 717 17.34 -13.91 8.86
CA LEU A 717 18.49 -13.28 8.18
C LEU A 717 19.58 -14.29 7.80
N ASP A 718 19.61 -15.45 8.45
CA ASP A 718 20.64 -16.47 8.22
C ASP A 718 20.35 -17.34 7.01
N THR A 719 19.07 -17.64 6.77
CA THR A 719 18.65 -18.61 5.74
C THR A 719 17.84 -17.96 4.62
N GLY A 720 17.25 -16.79 4.84
CA GLY A 720 16.26 -16.20 3.94
C GLY A 720 14.89 -16.89 4.01
N GLU A 721 14.70 -17.85 4.91
CA GLU A 721 13.43 -18.57 5.05
C GLU A 721 12.39 -17.74 5.79
N THR A 722 11.13 -17.90 5.39
CA THR A 722 9.99 -17.28 6.08
C THR A 722 9.75 -17.98 7.41
N LEU A 723 9.69 -17.21 8.50
CA LEU A 723 9.36 -17.70 9.85
C LEU A 723 7.83 -17.72 10.05
N TRP A 724 7.18 -16.61 9.68
CA TRP A 724 5.73 -16.49 9.60
C TRP A 724 5.35 -15.42 8.57
N ASP A 725 4.14 -15.53 8.03
CA ASP A 725 3.57 -14.57 7.08
C ASP A 725 2.05 -14.44 7.33
N GLY A 726 1.49 -13.26 7.19
CA GLY A 726 0.06 -13.06 7.37
C GLY A 726 -0.47 -11.74 6.81
N PRO A 727 -1.80 -11.66 6.62
CA PRO A 727 -2.45 -10.42 6.22
C PRO A 727 -2.22 -9.32 7.26
N LEU A 728 -1.92 -8.10 6.79
CA LEU A 728 -1.82 -6.92 7.62
C LEU A 728 -3.00 -5.98 7.31
N GLY A 729 -4.01 -5.97 8.18
CA GLY A 729 -5.17 -5.07 8.03
C GLY A 729 -6.51 -5.80 7.96
N THR A 730 -7.53 -5.14 8.47
CA THR A 730 -8.89 -5.66 8.65
C THR A 730 -9.90 -4.96 7.75
N ALA A 731 -11.03 -5.62 7.46
CA ALA A 731 -12.12 -5.04 6.68
C ALA A 731 -12.88 -3.91 7.40
N ARG A 732 -12.45 -3.48 8.59
CA ARG A 732 -13.15 -2.52 9.46
C ARG A 732 -13.57 -1.25 8.73
N ARG A 733 -12.69 -0.71 7.88
CA ARG A 733 -12.93 0.53 7.13
C ARG A 733 -13.47 0.32 5.72
N ASN A 734 -13.62 -0.93 5.30
CA ASN A 734 -14.05 -1.31 3.97
C ASN A 734 -15.52 -1.71 3.98
N GLY A 735 -16.25 -1.37 2.93
CA GLY A 735 -17.59 -1.87 2.67
C GLY A 735 -18.19 -1.25 1.41
N PRO A 736 -19.34 -1.77 0.95
CA PRO A 736 -20.02 -1.28 -0.24
C PRO A 736 -20.29 0.22 -0.17
N TRP A 737 -20.10 0.91 -1.31
CA TRP A 737 -20.29 2.37 -1.45
C TRP A 737 -19.45 3.23 -0.49
N GLY A 738 -18.34 2.70 0.03
CA GLY A 738 -17.45 3.42 0.95
C GLY A 738 -17.95 3.48 2.39
N ILE A 739 -18.98 2.70 2.75
CA ILE A 739 -19.48 2.62 4.12
C ILE A 739 -18.62 1.62 4.90
N PRO A 740 -17.96 2.02 6.00
CA PRO A 740 -17.18 1.11 6.84
C PRO A 740 -18.03 -0.05 7.39
N SER A 741 -17.59 -1.29 7.20
CA SER A 741 -18.31 -2.47 7.70
C SER A 741 -18.13 -2.70 9.19
N TYR A 742 -17.03 -2.21 9.78
CA TYR A 742 -16.56 -2.53 11.14
C TYR A 742 -16.38 -4.03 11.42
N ILE A 743 -16.31 -4.86 10.38
CA ILE A 743 -16.10 -6.29 10.51
C ILE A 743 -14.58 -6.56 10.66
N PRO A 744 -14.14 -7.26 11.73
CA PRO A 744 -12.73 -7.48 12.02
C PRO A 744 -12.14 -8.68 11.27
N PHE A 745 -12.53 -8.91 10.01
CA PHE A 745 -11.88 -9.95 9.20
C PHE A 745 -10.58 -9.43 8.62
N ASP A 746 -9.53 -10.22 8.75
CA ASP A 746 -8.26 -9.95 8.09
C ASP A 746 -8.45 -10.12 6.58
N ILE A 747 -8.35 -9.00 5.87
CA ILE A 747 -8.37 -8.97 4.41
C ILE A 747 -7.01 -8.63 3.85
N GLY A 748 -6.02 -8.29 4.69
CA GLY A 748 -4.73 -7.78 4.26
C GLY A 748 -4.91 -6.51 3.45
N LEU A 749 -4.65 -5.35 4.03
CA LEU A 749 -4.87 -4.07 3.35
C LEU A 749 -3.58 -3.57 2.71
N PRO A 750 -3.69 -2.70 1.68
CA PRO A 750 -2.57 -1.88 1.27
C PRO A 750 -1.94 -1.21 2.50
N ASN A 751 -0.62 -1.24 2.60
CA ASN A 751 0.09 -0.80 3.78
C ASN A 751 1.42 -0.14 3.38
N ASN A 752 1.49 1.18 3.61
CA ASN A 752 2.71 1.96 3.41
C ASN A 752 3.07 2.66 4.73
N GLY A 753 4.37 2.88 4.94
CA GLY A 753 4.94 3.06 6.27
C GLY A 753 5.55 1.76 6.78
N GLY A 754 6.42 1.86 7.78
CA GLY A 754 7.24 0.78 8.28
C GLY A 754 6.91 0.39 9.71
N SER A 755 7.73 -0.50 10.27
CA SER A 755 7.63 -0.95 11.65
C SER A 755 8.85 -0.54 12.47
N VAL A 756 8.71 -0.59 13.80
CA VAL A 756 9.83 -0.63 14.73
C VAL A 756 9.82 -1.97 15.45
N VAL A 757 11.01 -2.56 15.63
CA VAL A 757 11.21 -3.79 16.40
C VAL A 757 11.90 -3.46 17.71
N THR A 758 11.49 -4.11 18.80
CA THR A 758 12.04 -3.88 20.14
C THR A 758 12.67 -5.16 20.71
N ALA A 759 13.69 -5.00 21.56
CA ALA A 759 14.29 -6.11 22.30
C ALA A 759 13.28 -6.85 23.19
N GLY A 760 12.17 -6.20 23.55
CA GLY A 760 11.02 -6.83 24.21
C GLY A 760 10.33 -7.95 23.41
N GLY A 761 10.64 -8.10 22.12
CA GLY A 761 10.07 -9.13 21.25
C GLY A 761 8.78 -8.71 20.55
N LEU A 762 8.60 -7.41 20.34
CA LEU A 762 7.44 -6.83 19.69
C LEU A 762 7.82 -6.04 18.43
N VAL A 763 6.94 -6.14 17.43
CA VAL A 763 6.89 -5.29 16.24
C VAL A 763 5.73 -4.32 16.41
N PHE A 764 5.98 -3.02 16.31
CA PHE A 764 4.93 -2.00 16.31
C PHE A 764 4.74 -1.43 14.89
N ILE A 765 3.49 -1.32 14.43
CA ILE A 765 3.16 -0.89 13.05
C ILE A 765 1.76 -0.27 12.93
N GLY A 766 1.62 0.78 12.11
CA GLY A 766 0.37 1.48 11.81
C GLY A 766 0.04 1.64 10.32
N ALA A 767 0.79 0.95 9.44
CA ALA A 767 0.83 1.18 8.00
C ALA A 767 -0.48 0.90 7.23
N ALA A 768 -1.28 -0.06 7.70
CA ALA A 768 -2.51 -0.49 7.01
C ALA A 768 -3.59 0.58 6.97
N THR A 769 -4.46 0.54 5.95
CA THR A 769 -5.53 1.54 5.75
C THR A 769 -6.71 1.45 6.70
N ASP A 770 -6.69 0.56 7.70
CA ASP A 770 -7.76 0.42 8.69
C ASP A 770 -7.63 1.31 9.93
N ASN A 771 -6.58 2.15 9.99
CA ASN A 771 -6.25 3.06 11.08
C ASN A 771 -6.02 2.36 12.42
N LEU A 772 -5.49 1.14 12.41
CA LEU A 772 -5.11 0.45 13.63
C LEU A 772 -3.59 0.52 13.83
N PHE A 773 -3.17 1.00 14.98
CA PHE A 773 -1.80 0.82 15.47
C PHE A 773 -1.72 -0.50 16.24
N ARG A 774 -0.70 -1.31 15.97
CA ARG A 774 -0.61 -2.69 16.44
C ARG A 774 0.70 -2.94 17.14
N ALA A 775 0.66 -3.84 18.12
CA ALA A 775 1.84 -4.58 18.57
C ALA A 775 1.69 -6.05 18.16
N ILE A 776 2.70 -6.59 17.49
CA ILE A 776 2.75 -7.96 16.99
C ILE A 776 3.89 -8.68 17.71
N ASP A 777 3.61 -9.86 18.25
CA ASP A 777 4.64 -10.74 18.81
C ASP A 777 5.56 -11.23 17.69
N ILE A 778 6.86 -10.94 17.80
CA ILE A 778 7.84 -11.22 16.73
C ILE A 778 8.04 -12.72 16.47
N ARG A 779 7.74 -13.60 17.44
CA ARG A 779 7.92 -15.04 17.29
C ARG A 779 6.71 -15.68 16.63
N THR A 780 5.51 -15.19 16.92
CA THR A 780 4.27 -15.84 16.45
C THR A 780 3.61 -15.11 15.28
N GLY A 781 3.94 -13.83 15.07
CA GLY A 781 3.27 -12.94 14.13
C GLY A 781 1.85 -12.53 14.58
N LYS A 782 1.40 -12.94 15.77
CA LYS A 782 0.08 -12.59 16.28
C LYS A 782 0.04 -11.15 16.78
N THR A 783 -1.02 -10.43 16.42
CA THR A 783 -1.32 -9.12 17.02
C THR A 783 -1.76 -9.34 18.48
N VAL A 784 -1.02 -8.75 19.42
CA VAL A 784 -1.24 -8.89 20.88
C VAL A 784 -1.77 -7.62 21.53
N TRP A 785 -1.75 -6.49 20.82
CA TRP A 785 -2.35 -5.23 21.25
C TRP A 785 -2.71 -4.37 20.04
N THR A 786 -3.77 -3.55 20.18
CA THR A 786 -4.20 -2.60 19.16
C THR A 786 -4.75 -1.31 19.75
N ASP A 787 -4.59 -0.19 19.05
CA ASP A 787 -5.31 1.06 19.29
C ASP A 787 -5.87 1.64 17.98
N VAL A 788 -7.01 2.34 18.05
CA VAL A 788 -7.65 3.00 16.91
C VAL A 788 -7.12 4.42 16.77
N LEU A 789 -6.41 4.67 15.68
CA LEU A 789 -5.85 5.97 15.35
C LEU A 789 -6.92 6.94 14.78
N PRO A 790 -6.76 8.26 14.99
CA PRO A 790 -7.67 9.27 14.45
C PRO A 790 -7.67 9.33 12.92
N ALA A 791 -6.53 9.08 12.28
CA ALA A 791 -6.38 8.84 10.85
C ALA A 791 -5.33 7.73 10.61
N GLY A 792 -4.99 7.44 9.36
CA GLY A 792 -4.00 6.40 9.06
C GLY A 792 -2.60 6.71 9.61
N GLY A 793 -1.90 5.66 10.07
CA GLY A 793 -0.54 5.74 10.59
C GLY A 793 0.52 5.38 9.54
N GLN A 794 0.43 5.94 8.33
CA GLN A 794 1.34 5.67 7.21
C GLN A 794 2.76 6.31 7.39
N ALA A 795 3.28 6.26 8.61
CA ALA A 795 4.60 6.74 9.03
C ALA A 795 5.36 5.59 9.73
N ASN A 796 6.64 5.76 10.02
CA ASN A 796 7.35 4.79 10.84
C ASN A 796 7.17 5.14 12.32
N PRO A 797 6.79 4.19 13.18
CA PRO A 797 6.84 4.38 14.62
C PRO A 797 8.29 4.42 15.12
N ILE A 798 8.49 5.02 16.28
CA ILE A 798 9.76 5.04 17.00
C ILE A 798 9.60 4.46 18.40
N ALA A 799 10.71 4.03 19.00
CA ALA A 799 10.78 3.63 20.40
C ALA A 799 11.90 4.41 21.11
N TYR A 800 11.63 4.97 22.28
CA TYR A 800 12.61 5.76 23.04
C TYR A 800 12.40 5.62 24.54
N GLU A 801 13.35 6.12 25.33
CA GLU A 801 13.25 6.16 26.79
C GLU A 801 13.46 7.59 27.28
N ILE A 802 12.65 7.97 28.27
CA ILE A 802 12.87 9.18 29.05
C ILE A 802 12.42 8.94 30.50
N ASN A 803 13.24 9.39 31.46
CA ASN A 803 12.99 9.21 32.90
C ASN A 803 12.75 7.73 33.31
N GLY A 804 13.42 6.78 32.65
CA GLY A 804 13.28 5.33 32.94
C GLY A 804 11.98 4.69 32.46
N GLU A 805 11.16 5.42 31.69
CA GLU A 805 9.94 4.90 31.07
C GLU A 805 10.16 4.74 29.56
N GLN A 806 9.84 3.55 29.03
CA GLN A 806 9.85 3.28 27.60
C GLN A 806 8.58 3.83 26.95
N TYR A 807 8.76 4.52 25.83
CA TYR A 807 7.69 5.05 24.99
C TYR A 807 7.73 4.42 23.60
N ILE A 808 6.56 4.22 23.02
CA ILE A 808 6.37 3.94 21.60
C ILE A 808 5.57 5.10 21.01
N LEU A 809 5.96 5.62 19.86
CA LEU A 809 5.33 6.80 19.28
C LEU A 809 5.05 6.61 17.79
N ILE A 810 3.92 7.13 17.30
CA ILE A 810 3.53 7.10 15.89
C ILE A 810 2.86 8.41 15.47
N ALA A 811 3.15 8.87 14.25
CA ALA A 811 2.40 9.93 13.58
C ALA A 811 1.14 9.33 12.92
N ALA A 812 -0.04 9.84 13.31
CA ALA A 812 -1.34 9.35 12.86
C ALA A 812 -2.07 10.45 12.08
N THR A 813 -1.48 10.87 10.98
CA THR A 813 -1.85 12.07 10.21
C THR A 813 -2.69 11.77 8.96
N GLY A 814 -2.77 10.50 8.56
CA GLY A 814 -3.49 10.07 7.38
C GLY A 814 -2.73 10.29 6.07
N HIS A 815 -3.30 9.76 5.00
CA HIS A 815 -2.65 9.69 3.69
C HIS A 815 -3.68 9.78 2.56
N ALA A 816 -3.63 10.87 1.78
CA ALA A 816 -4.61 11.18 0.75
C ALA A 816 -4.73 10.08 -0.32
N PHE A 817 -3.61 9.52 -0.78
CA PHE A 817 -3.60 8.46 -1.78
C PHE A 817 -4.15 7.12 -1.24
N MET A 818 -4.00 6.86 0.07
CA MET A 818 -4.47 5.62 0.71
C MET A 818 -5.89 5.77 1.28
N GLU A 819 -6.51 6.94 1.10
CA GLU A 819 -7.88 7.24 1.52
C GLU A 819 -8.12 7.12 3.05
N THR A 820 -7.09 7.37 3.87
CA THR A 820 -7.15 7.08 5.32
C THR A 820 -7.68 8.22 6.20
N GLY A 821 -8.19 9.30 5.60
CA GLY A 821 -8.66 10.50 6.30
C GLY A 821 -7.51 11.47 6.62
N ASN A 822 -7.82 12.56 7.33
CA ASN A 822 -6.84 13.60 7.71
C ASN A 822 -6.81 13.75 9.23
N SER A 823 -5.62 13.95 9.77
CA SER A 823 -5.34 14.26 11.17
C SER A 823 -3.96 14.92 11.25
N ASP A 824 -3.64 15.52 12.38
CA ASP A 824 -2.36 16.18 12.68
C ASP A 824 -1.71 15.63 13.95
N ALA A 825 -2.20 14.48 14.45
CA ALA A 825 -1.85 13.91 15.74
C ALA A 825 -0.55 13.09 15.70
N ILE A 826 0.32 13.35 16.68
CA ILE A 826 1.48 12.56 17.06
C ILE A 826 1.19 11.94 18.41
N ILE A 827 1.18 10.60 18.50
CA ILE A 827 0.66 9.89 19.67
C ILE A 827 1.77 9.05 20.30
N ALA A 828 2.03 9.28 21.59
CA ALA A 828 2.97 8.50 22.38
C ALA A 828 2.23 7.55 23.32
N TYR A 829 2.78 6.35 23.52
CA TYR A 829 2.26 5.30 24.39
C TYR A 829 3.32 4.86 25.38
N LYS A 830 2.90 4.52 26.60
CA LYS A 830 3.76 3.89 27.61
C LYS A 830 2.95 2.91 28.46
N LEU A 831 3.63 2.13 29.30
CA LEU A 831 2.93 1.29 30.28
C LEU A 831 2.27 2.15 31.35
N ARG A 832 1.01 1.85 31.64
CA ARG A 832 0.32 2.41 32.81
C ARG A 832 1.03 2.00 34.10
N LYS A 833 1.16 2.94 35.04
CA LYS A 833 1.71 2.70 36.38
C LYS A 833 0.81 1.84 37.25
#